data_AF-A0A945S5G3-F1
#
_entry.id   AF-A0A945S5G3-F1
#
_cell.length_a   1.000
_cell.length_b   1.000
_cell.length_c   1.000
_cell.angle_alpha   90.00
_cell.angle_beta   90.00
_cell.angle_gamma   90.00
#
_symmetry.space_group_name_H-M   'P 1'
#
loop_
_entity.id
_entity.type
_entity.pdbx_description
1 polymer ?
#
loop_
_entity_poly.entity_id
_entity_poly.type
_entity_poly.pdbx_seq_one_letter_code
_entity_poly.pdbx_strand_id
1 'polypeptide(L)'
;MRITFALIVFPFLLFPATCMGEVPKLWVHPYVCKGGFFGPLRDDYVKVMTDASQWKGVLARTHAVGFHMALLGRYHDKAVGKTPYRATDEQLRALAAFYKKHNLKVNIEIGGVRFRPAMVRAGRAGVGRRYTREVQIPLLERWRKAGGSIDYLTTDHAVMMRLGEQKAGKTKDGVAYSVDELIGELSEALAELHGAFPEAELGIAESLGHFRVKAPDDGRTYPLRPPDPHGAELSVFLKKLQSSAAAAGVRIHNFMIDHQIQAAHRDATGKIMTVGGPFILKREYVDRAAEIPLDLGRAAAAAKIARSTGMRVIFQVTPGAYGFGLKGDTDARNDHRAAQAVRRMAKECAAADIRPDAIIFECWQPHPSRTGPGTREHSFMHNVRQSFAQAPASVAATHRPPNFVFVLADDLGWKDLGCYGSSFHESPHIDRLAAQGMRFTDAYSAAPLCSATRASILSGWAPARQHIHGVTPSVKGQNPWGFHDYASWQDEAVHQYPPVYAMTIPKQLKQFPLKRTTFAERLKERNYKTGFIGKWHLGPNRDMGPKQQGFDYTFAVSERGYPPTYHAPYKRGNYEFQDFQAKTAKEYLTDRLTDEAVGFIEKNKDQTFCLYLSHYAVHSPWESRDDYTKHFKGTRKPDAAQNNAAYAGMIKSLDDSVGRLMQTVEKLGLDENTVFVFISDNGAKVTNAHGRKPGETNKVTSVAPLRGEKGLIYEGGIRVPFIVRWKGMISRSVSDVPVVSTDLYPTLLELAGLQVKEDNPVDGTSLVPLLTGKGGLDRKHISWFMPQYAFTGQTRVPMTHPRYP
;
A
#
# COMPACT_ATOMS: atom_id res chain seq x y z
N MET A 1 8.76 57.60 -25.64
CA MET A 1 8.85 56.50 -24.64
C MET A 1 7.48 56.41 -23.97
N ARG A 2 6.69 55.32 -23.94
CA ARG A 2 6.95 53.85 -24.02
C ARG A 2 7.95 53.39 -22.95
N ILE A 3 7.71 52.44 -22.03
CA ILE A 3 6.61 51.47 -21.75
C ILE A 3 6.50 51.35 -20.19
N THR A 4 5.40 51.05 -19.46
CA THR A 4 3.96 50.70 -19.67
C THR A 4 3.57 49.30 -19.13
N PHE A 5 2.71 49.28 -18.09
CA PHE A 5 1.92 48.17 -17.51
C PHE A 5 2.58 47.00 -16.70
N ALA A 6 2.13 46.90 -15.43
CA ALA A 6 1.59 45.71 -14.73
C ALA A 6 2.44 44.46 -14.34
N LEU A 7 2.57 44.27 -13.01
CA LEU A 7 2.16 43.08 -12.22
C LEU A 7 2.51 41.64 -12.69
N ILE A 8 3.40 40.93 -11.97
CA ILE A 8 3.15 39.66 -11.20
C ILE A 8 4.45 38.92 -10.78
N VAL A 9 4.61 38.76 -9.45
CA VAL A 9 5.16 37.61 -8.67
C VAL A 9 6.45 36.88 -9.16
N PHE A 10 7.55 37.09 -8.43
CA PHE A 10 8.50 36.03 -8.03
C PHE A 10 7.92 35.28 -6.79
N PRO A 11 8.23 33.99 -6.53
CA PRO A 11 9.58 33.43 -6.70
C PRO A 11 9.69 32.06 -7.39
N PHE A 12 10.83 31.84 -8.05
CA PHE A 12 11.40 30.52 -8.30
C PHE A 12 12.40 30.17 -7.18
N LEU A 13 12.02 29.26 -6.28
CA LEU A 13 12.87 28.35 -5.46
C LEU A 13 11.96 27.68 -4.40
N LEU A 14 12.42 26.57 -3.82
CA LEU A 14 11.69 25.71 -2.85
C LEU A 14 10.45 24.96 -3.41
N PHE A 15 10.66 23.70 -3.81
CA PHE A 15 9.60 22.68 -3.90
C PHE A 15 10.15 21.33 -3.37
N PRO A 16 9.76 20.89 -2.17
CA PRO A 16 10.10 19.56 -1.66
C PRO A 16 9.42 18.45 -2.49
N ALA A 17 10.15 17.36 -2.77
CA ALA A 17 9.69 16.30 -3.68
C ALA A 17 8.75 15.26 -3.04
N THR A 18 8.29 15.47 -1.81
CA THR A 18 7.71 14.44 -0.92
C THR A 18 6.20 14.58 -0.69
N CYS A 19 5.44 14.69 -1.78
CA CYS A 19 3.96 14.73 -1.75
C CYS A 19 3.35 13.95 -2.93
N MET A 20 3.56 12.63 -2.96
CA MET A 20 2.96 11.73 -3.96
C MET A 20 2.48 10.43 -3.30
N GLY A 21 1.16 10.28 -3.14
CA GLY A 21 0.55 8.95 -3.23
C GLY A 21 0.70 8.44 -4.67
N GLU A 22 0.64 7.13 -4.91
CA GLU A 22 1.02 6.56 -6.21
C GLU A 22 0.29 7.23 -7.38
N VAL A 23 1.03 8.03 -8.16
CA VAL A 23 0.69 8.36 -9.54
C VAL A 23 0.65 7.03 -10.29
N PRO A 24 -0.40 6.74 -11.10
CA PRO A 24 -0.49 5.50 -11.86
C PRO A 24 0.83 5.17 -12.53
N LYS A 25 1.35 3.96 -12.28
CA LYS A 25 2.75 3.63 -12.56
C LYS A 25 3.09 3.95 -14.00
N LEU A 26 3.92 4.98 -14.20
CA LEU A 26 4.22 5.50 -15.53
C LEU A 26 5.07 4.49 -16.27
N TRP A 27 4.54 4.02 -17.40
CA TRP A 27 5.23 3.17 -18.36
C TRP A 27 5.52 4.03 -19.60
N VAL A 28 6.79 4.25 -19.91
CA VAL A 28 7.16 5.00 -21.12
C VAL A 28 7.38 4.02 -22.26
N HIS A 29 6.67 4.18 -23.38
CA HIS A 29 6.86 3.35 -24.58
C HIS A 29 7.44 4.21 -25.72
N PRO A 30 8.78 4.29 -25.88
CA PRO A 30 9.42 5.11 -26.89
C PRO A 30 9.38 4.43 -28.27
N TYR A 31 8.36 4.75 -29.06
CA TYR A 31 8.16 4.25 -30.41
C TYR A 31 9.15 4.89 -31.39
N VAL A 32 9.93 4.06 -32.09
CA VAL A 32 10.94 4.52 -33.06
C VAL A 32 10.42 4.37 -34.48
N CYS A 33 9.88 5.46 -35.01
CA CYS A 33 9.53 5.57 -36.42
C CYS A 33 10.33 6.68 -37.10
N LYS A 34 11.13 6.30 -38.10
CA LYS A 34 11.41 7.22 -39.22
C LYS A 34 10.07 7.49 -39.93
N GLY A 35 9.94 8.61 -40.64
CA GLY A 35 8.70 8.94 -41.36
C GLY A 35 8.30 7.83 -42.34
N GLY A 36 7.27 7.05 -41.99
CA GLY A 36 6.93 5.77 -42.60
C GLY A 36 7.49 4.57 -41.81
N PHE A 37 6.58 3.72 -41.32
CA PHE A 37 6.71 2.55 -40.40
C PHE A 37 7.97 1.66 -40.42
N PHE A 38 8.85 1.75 -41.42
CA PHE A 38 9.96 0.82 -41.64
C PHE A 38 11.25 1.58 -42.00
N GLY A 39 11.97 2.03 -40.97
CA GLY A 39 13.29 2.66 -41.11
C GLY A 39 14.23 2.25 -39.98
N PRO A 40 15.56 2.26 -40.20
CA PRO A 40 16.51 1.84 -39.19
C PRO A 40 16.61 2.84 -38.04
N LEU A 41 16.66 2.30 -36.82
CA LEU A 41 17.05 3.00 -35.60
C LEU A 41 18.57 3.25 -35.66
N ARG A 42 18.98 4.46 -35.29
CA ARG A 42 20.35 4.96 -35.38
C ARG A 42 21.05 4.84 -34.02
N ASP A 43 22.37 4.75 -33.99
CA ASP A 43 23.13 4.62 -32.73
C ASP A 43 23.02 5.85 -31.83
N ASP A 44 22.65 7.02 -32.38
CA ASP A 44 22.32 8.21 -31.60
C ASP A 44 21.06 7.99 -30.71
N TYR A 45 20.06 7.22 -31.15
CA TYR A 45 18.92 6.85 -30.31
C TYR A 45 19.32 5.95 -29.14
N VAL A 46 20.19 4.95 -29.34
CA VAL A 46 20.62 4.07 -28.23
C VAL A 46 21.48 4.85 -27.22
N LYS A 47 22.30 5.79 -27.69
CA LYS A 47 23.00 6.74 -26.81
C LYS A 47 22.01 7.60 -26.02
N VAL A 48 20.99 8.20 -26.67
CA VAL A 48 19.92 8.94 -25.98
C VAL A 48 19.17 8.08 -24.96
N MET A 49 18.83 6.82 -25.28
CA MET A 49 18.12 5.91 -24.38
C MET A 49 18.95 5.43 -23.18
N THR A 50 20.28 5.41 -23.30
CA THR A 50 21.19 4.93 -22.23
C THR A 50 21.86 6.06 -21.43
N ASP A 51 21.75 7.31 -21.89
CA ASP A 51 22.25 8.49 -21.19
C ASP A 51 21.31 8.91 -20.05
N ALA A 52 21.61 8.41 -18.85
CA ALA A 52 20.88 8.71 -17.62
C ALA A 52 20.77 10.22 -17.29
N SER A 53 21.64 11.08 -17.84
CA SER A 53 21.58 12.53 -17.59
C SER A 53 20.34 13.15 -18.23
N GLN A 54 20.00 12.73 -19.45
CA GLN A 54 18.83 13.19 -20.19
C GLN A 54 17.54 12.75 -19.47
N TRP A 55 17.50 11.48 -19.04
CA TRP A 55 16.34 10.86 -18.40
C TRP A 55 16.17 11.14 -16.90
N LYS A 56 17.10 11.84 -16.23
CA LYS A 56 17.16 12.00 -14.76
C LYS A 56 15.82 12.37 -14.08
N GLY A 57 15.02 13.24 -14.70
CA GLY A 57 13.71 13.67 -14.18
C GLY A 57 12.53 12.74 -14.51
N VAL A 58 12.70 11.81 -15.47
CA VAL A 58 11.68 10.82 -15.89
C VAL A 58 11.93 9.47 -15.23
N LEU A 59 13.18 9.02 -15.09
CA LEU A 59 13.55 7.81 -14.32
C LEU A 59 13.01 7.88 -12.89
N ALA A 60 13.11 9.05 -12.25
CA ALA A 60 12.60 9.30 -10.90
C ALA A 60 11.06 9.15 -10.74
N ARG A 61 10.31 8.87 -11.81
CA ARG A 61 8.85 8.65 -11.81
C ARG A 61 8.40 7.46 -12.68
N THR A 62 9.31 6.85 -13.42
CA THR A 62 9.02 5.77 -14.38
C THR A 62 9.26 4.43 -13.73
N HIS A 63 8.26 3.57 -13.75
CA HIS A 63 8.30 2.26 -13.08
C HIS A 63 8.58 1.12 -14.06
N ALA A 64 8.23 1.30 -15.34
CA ALA A 64 8.56 0.38 -16.42
C ALA A 64 8.87 1.14 -17.72
N VAL A 65 9.61 0.50 -18.62
CA VAL A 65 9.74 0.91 -20.02
C VAL A 65 9.05 -0.15 -20.87
N GLY A 66 8.14 0.29 -21.74
CA GLY A 66 7.51 -0.57 -22.73
C GLY A 66 8.29 -0.52 -24.04
N PHE A 67 8.41 -1.62 -24.77
CA PHE A 67 8.84 -1.55 -26.18
C PHE A 67 8.26 -2.69 -27.04
N HIS A 68 7.98 -2.41 -28.31
CA HIS A 68 7.36 -3.37 -29.23
C HIS A 68 8.38 -4.42 -29.72
N MET A 69 7.98 -5.69 -29.78
CA MET A 69 8.84 -6.85 -30.13
C MET A 69 9.59 -6.69 -31.46
N ALA A 70 9.12 -5.86 -32.39
CA ALA A 70 9.80 -5.55 -33.66
C ALA A 70 11.23 -4.97 -33.49
N LEU A 71 11.60 -4.46 -32.32
CA LEU A 71 12.99 -4.04 -32.03
C LEU A 71 13.96 -5.24 -31.95
N LEU A 72 13.45 -6.41 -31.58
CA LEU A 72 14.24 -7.62 -31.32
C LEU A 72 14.62 -8.38 -32.60
N GLY A 73 13.90 -8.19 -33.72
CA GLY A 73 14.21 -8.89 -34.98
C GLY A 73 13.42 -8.44 -36.22
N ARG A 74 13.79 -9.00 -37.38
CA ARG A 74 13.24 -8.62 -38.70
C ARG A 74 11.79 -9.09 -38.90
N TYR A 75 10.81 -8.32 -38.47
CA TYR A 75 9.38 -8.57 -38.72
C TYR A 75 9.00 -8.32 -40.21
N HIS A 76 9.27 -9.26 -41.11
CA HIS A 76 9.04 -9.09 -42.55
C HIS A 76 7.53 -9.18 -42.93
N ASP A 77 6.81 -8.06 -42.88
CA ASP A 77 5.49 -7.98 -43.51
C ASP A 77 5.63 -7.85 -45.03
N LYS A 78 5.41 -8.97 -45.74
CA LYS A 78 5.56 -9.06 -47.21
C LYS A 78 4.70 -8.04 -47.98
N ALA A 79 3.66 -7.48 -47.37
CA ALA A 79 2.74 -6.53 -47.99
C ALA A 79 3.34 -5.15 -48.34
N VAL A 80 4.53 -4.79 -47.81
CA VAL A 80 5.07 -3.40 -47.92
C VAL A 80 6.47 -3.34 -48.56
N GLY A 81 7.07 -4.48 -48.93
CA GLY A 81 8.30 -4.53 -49.74
C GLY A 81 9.56 -3.89 -49.11
N LYS A 82 9.57 -3.59 -47.80
CA LYS A 82 10.68 -2.93 -47.10
C LYS A 82 11.26 -3.80 -46.00
N THR A 83 12.58 -3.75 -45.83
CA THR A 83 13.29 -4.52 -44.81
C THR A 83 13.08 -3.89 -43.42
N PRO A 84 12.64 -4.65 -42.41
CA PRO A 84 12.46 -4.15 -41.05
C PRO A 84 13.80 -4.01 -40.33
N TYR A 85 13.81 -3.19 -39.28
CA TYR A 85 14.99 -3.03 -38.42
C TYR A 85 15.26 -4.28 -37.56
N ARG A 86 16.46 -4.34 -36.99
CA ARG A 86 16.91 -5.28 -35.95
C ARG A 86 17.96 -4.56 -35.11
N ALA A 87 17.71 -4.34 -33.82
CA ALA A 87 18.73 -3.80 -32.92
C ALA A 87 19.92 -4.76 -32.84
N THR A 88 21.16 -4.29 -32.72
CA THR A 88 22.34 -5.17 -32.61
C THR A 88 22.40 -5.83 -31.23
N ASP A 89 23.12 -6.95 -31.09
CA ASP A 89 23.25 -7.63 -29.78
C ASP A 89 24.00 -6.75 -28.75
N GLU A 90 24.84 -5.82 -29.22
CA GLU A 90 25.49 -4.80 -28.40
C GLU A 90 24.52 -3.72 -27.94
N GLN A 91 23.69 -3.18 -28.83
CA GLN A 91 22.65 -2.21 -28.49
C GLN A 91 21.64 -2.80 -27.48
N LEU A 92 21.25 -4.08 -27.65
CA LEU A 92 20.40 -4.77 -26.69
C LEU A 92 21.09 -4.92 -25.32
N ARG A 93 22.39 -5.28 -25.28
CA ARG A 93 23.16 -5.34 -24.01
C ARG A 93 23.25 -3.98 -23.33
N ALA A 94 23.45 -2.90 -24.08
CA ALA A 94 23.51 -1.54 -23.54
C ALA A 94 22.18 -1.10 -22.92
N LEU A 95 21.05 -1.37 -23.60
CA LEU A 95 19.71 -1.11 -23.09
C LEU A 95 19.38 -1.97 -21.85
N ALA A 96 19.69 -3.26 -21.88
CA ALA A 96 19.49 -4.17 -20.75
C ALA A 96 20.29 -3.75 -19.50
N ALA A 97 21.58 -3.41 -19.69
CA ALA A 97 22.43 -2.91 -18.61
C ALA A 97 21.90 -1.59 -18.02
N PHE A 98 21.39 -0.68 -18.87
CA PHE A 98 20.77 0.57 -18.44
C PHE A 98 19.48 0.35 -17.64
N TYR A 99 18.54 -0.47 -18.12
CA TYR A 99 17.30 -0.76 -17.39
C TYR A 99 17.58 -1.46 -16.05
N LYS A 100 18.50 -2.43 -16.03
CA LYS A 100 18.94 -3.11 -14.80
C LYS A 100 19.59 -2.14 -13.80
N LYS A 101 20.48 -1.26 -14.26
CA LYS A 101 21.14 -0.22 -13.44
C LYS A 101 20.14 0.74 -12.80
N HIS A 102 19.02 1.02 -13.47
CA HIS A 102 17.99 1.95 -13.00
C HIS A 102 16.74 1.27 -12.43
N ASN A 103 16.78 -0.05 -12.21
CA ASN A 103 15.67 -0.87 -11.68
C ASN A 103 14.34 -0.67 -12.44
N LEU A 104 14.42 -0.47 -13.75
CA LEU A 104 13.23 -0.29 -14.60
C LEU A 104 12.70 -1.66 -15.02
N LYS A 105 11.41 -1.91 -14.77
CA LYS A 105 10.71 -3.08 -15.30
C LYS A 105 10.56 -2.99 -16.82
N VAL A 106 10.46 -4.12 -17.50
CA VAL A 106 10.32 -4.18 -18.96
C VAL A 106 8.98 -4.76 -19.38
N ASN A 107 8.17 -4.00 -20.11
CA ASN A 107 7.01 -4.52 -20.83
C ASN A 107 7.36 -4.71 -22.31
N ILE A 108 7.07 -5.89 -22.86
CA ILE A 108 7.23 -6.12 -24.30
C ILE A 108 5.85 -6.32 -24.92
N GLU A 109 5.47 -5.43 -25.84
CA GLU A 109 4.28 -5.64 -26.65
C GLU A 109 4.60 -6.66 -27.74
N ILE A 110 3.96 -7.82 -27.65
CA ILE A 110 4.14 -8.94 -28.57
C ILE A 110 3.20 -8.77 -29.76
N GLY A 111 3.64 -7.95 -30.72
CA GLY A 111 3.01 -7.83 -32.02
C GLY A 111 2.96 -9.16 -32.78
N GLY A 112 1.78 -9.52 -33.30
CA GLY A 112 1.59 -10.67 -34.17
C GLY A 112 0.64 -11.75 -33.66
N VAL A 113 -0.10 -11.55 -32.56
CA VAL A 113 -1.32 -12.34 -32.28
C VAL A 113 -2.51 -11.81 -33.11
N ARG A 114 -2.23 -10.99 -34.13
CA ARG A 114 -3.12 -10.64 -35.22
C ARG A 114 -3.61 -11.89 -35.94
N PHE A 115 -4.76 -12.39 -35.50
CA PHE A 115 -5.64 -13.25 -36.28
C PHE A 115 -5.80 -12.64 -37.67
N ARG A 116 -5.06 -13.17 -38.67
CA ARG A 116 -5.29 -12.89 -40.08
C ARG A 116 -6.32 -13.92 -40.55
N PRO A 117 -7.56 -13.51 -40.90
CA PRO A 117 -8.62 -14.42 -41.31
C PRO A 117 -8.17 -15.52 -42.28
N ALA A 118 -7.44 -15.13 -43.32
CA ALA A 118 -6.91 -16.04 -44.34
C ALA A 118 -5.98 -17.16 -43.82
N MET A 119 -5.42 -17.06 -42.61
CA MET A 119 -4.53 -18.11 -42.06
C MET A 119 -5.29 -19.14 -41.22
N VAL A 120 -6.23 -18.70 -40.37
CA VAL A 120 -7.08 -19.61 -39.56
C VAL A 120 -7.93 -20.50 -40.48
N ARG A 121 -8.56 -19.90 -41.51
CA ARG A 121 -9.42 -20.62 -42.45
C ARG A 121 -8.68 -21.59 -43.40
N ALA A 122 -7.35 -21.57 -43.43
CA ALA A 122 -6.55 -22.43 -44.30
C ALA A 122 -6.30 -23.85 -43.71
N GLY A 123 -7.11 -24.28 -42.74
CA GLY A 123 -6.94 -25.54 -42.00
C GLY A 123 -5.76 -25.52 -41.02
N ARG A 124 -5.19 -24.34 -40.73
CA ARG A 124 -3.96 -24.18 -39.93
C ARG A 124 -4.29 -23.74 -38.50
N ALA A 125 -5.05 -24.56 -37.79
CA ALA A 125 -5.30 -24.37 -36.36
C ALA A 125 -3.96 -24.32 -35.59
N GLY A 126 -3.88 -23.45 -34.59
CA GLY A 126 -2.65 -23.26 -33.81
C GLY A 126 -1.59 -22.43 -34.54
N VAL A 127 -1.96 -21.62 -35.55
CA VAL A 127 -1.01 -20.69 -36.19
C VAL A 127 -0.53 -19.62 -35.21
N GLY A 128 -1.40 -19.15 -34.31
CA GLY A 128 -0.99 -18.27 -33.20
C GLY A 128 0.11 -18.92 -32.35
N ARG A 129 -0.19 -20.10 -31.80
CA ARG A 129 0.74 -20.93 -31.02
C ARG A 129 2.06 -21.23 -31.75
N ARG A 130 1.99 -21.61 -33.03
CA ARG A 130 3.17 -21.89 -33.86
C ARG A 130 4.01 -20.64 -34.10
N TYR A 131 3.38 -19.50 -34.41
CA TYR A 131 4.06 -18.22 -34.58
C TYR A 131 4.71 -17.74 -33.28
N THR A 132 4.05 -17.96 -32.13
CA THR A 132 4.63 -17.76 -30.80
C THR A 132 5.91 -18.56 -30.62
N ARG A 133 5.87 -19.87 -30.89
CA ARG A 133 7.00 -20.79 -30.68
C ARG A 133 8.15 -20.62 -31.68
N GLU A 134 7.85 -20.39 -32.95
CA GLU A 134 8.86 -20.29 -34.03
C GLU A 134 9.42 -18.87 -34.22
N VAL A 135 8.70 -17.83 -33.77
CA VAL A 135 9.10 -16.43 -34.00
C VAL A 135 9.15 -15.60 -32.71
N GLN A 136 8.09 -15.56 -31.91
CA GLN A 136 8.04 -14.64 -30.76
C GLN A 136 9.04 -15.04 -29.66
N ILE A 137 9.02 -16.30 -29.23
CA ILE A 137 9.92 -16.82 -28.18
C ILE A 137 11.41 -16.68 -28.57
N PRO A 138 11.88 -17.06 -29.78
CA PRO A 138 13.26 -16.82 -30.21
C PRO A 138 13.71 -15.35 -30.22
N LEU A 139 12.78 -14.39 -30.41
CA LEU A 139 13.08 -12.96 -30.32
C LEU A 139 13.17 -12.48 -28.87
N LEU A 140 12.26 -12.93 -28.00
CA LEU A 140 12.30 -12.63 -26.56
C LEU A 140 13.56 -13.24 -25.90
N GLU A 141 13.96 -14.45 -26.30
CA GLU A 141 15.22 -15.08 -25.88
C GLU A 141 16.45 -14.26 -26.25
N ARG A 142 16.40 -13.49 -27.33
CA ARG A 142 17.50 -12.61 -27.74
C ARG A 142 17.69 -11.43 -26.78
N TRP A 143 16.59 -10.94 -26.20
CA TRP A 143 16.63 -9.93 -25.13
C TRP A 143 17.11 -10.54 -23.80
N ARG A 144 16.63 -11.74 -23.44
CA ARG A 144 17.10 -12.48 -22.26
C ARG A 144 18.61 -12.76 -22.33
N LYS A 145 19.12 -13.19 -23.49
CA LYS A 145 20.56 -13.38 -23.78
C LYS A 145 21.39 -12.09 -23.83
N ALA A 146 20.74 -10.93 -23.97
CA ALA A 146 21.39 -9.62 -23.80
C ALA A 146 21.45 -9.17 -22.32
N GLY A 147 20.91 -9.97 -21.39
CA GLY A 147 20.89 -9.68 -19.95
C GLY A 147 19.68 -8.87 -19.48
N GLY A 148 18.65 -8.73 -20.31
CA GLY A 148 17.42 -7.98 -19.98
C GLY A 148 16.36 -8.84 -19.28
N SER A 149 15.63 -8.26 -18.33
CA SER A 149 14.44 -8.87 -17.74
C SER A 149 13.22 -8.74 -18.66
N ILE A 150 12.23 -9.61 -18.46
CA ILE A 150 10.90 -9.47 -19.05
C ILE A 150 9.93 -9.49 -17.87
N ASP A 151 9.42 -8.33 -17.49
CA ASP A 151 8.50 -8.19 -16.36
C ASP A 151 7.04 -8.35 -16.79
N TYR A 152 6.72 -7.88 -18.01
CA TYR A 152 5.38 -7.91 -18.59
C TYR A 152 5.43 -8.32 -20.06
N LEU A 153 4.49 -9.16 -20.48
CA LEU A 153 4.27 -9.55 -21.87
C LEU A 153 2.82 -9.26 -22.24
N THR A 154 2.60 -8.33 -23.18
CA THR A 154 1.25 -7.88 -23.56
C THR A 154 0.99 -8.16 -25.04
N THR A 155 -0.11 -8.82 -25.40
CA THR A 155 -0.42 -9.16 -26.81
C THR A 155 -1.02 -7.98 -27.57
N ASP A 156 -0.65 -7.78 -28.85
CA ASP A 156 -1.23 -6.70 -29.65
C ASP A 156 -2.70 -6.95 -30.05
N HIS A 157 -3.52 -5.93 -29.81
CA HIS A 157 -4.80 -5.61 -30.42
C HIS A 157 -5.79 -6.71 -30.90
N ALA A 158 -7.01 -6.56 -30.37
CA ALA A 158 -8.27 -6.55 -31.13
C ALA A 158 -8.94 -7.90 -31.46
N VAL A 159 -9.34 -8.66 -30.43
CA VAL A 159 -10.45 -9.62 -30.58
C VAL A 159 -11.78 -8.86 -30.66
N MET A 160 -12.02 -7.90 -29.76
CA MET A 160 -13.30 -7.20 -29.67
C MET A 160 -13.59 -6.27 -30.86
N MET A 161 -12.57 -5.64 -31.47
CA MET A 161 -12.81 -4.90 -32.71
C MET A 161 -13.12 -5.81 -33.90
N ARG A 162 -12.48 -6.99 -34.02
CA ARG A 162 -12.76 -7.95 -35.09
C ARG A 162 -14.20 -8.47 -35.03
N LEU A 163 -14.69 -8.78 -33.83
CA LEU A 163 -16.09 -9.16 -33.59
C LEU A 163 -17.05 -8.01 -33.96
N GLY A 164 -16.65 -6.76 -33.71
CA GLY A 164 -17.37 -5.56 -34.18
C GLY A 164 -17.39 -5.41 -35.71
N GLU A 165 -16.25 -5.60 -36.40
CA GLU A 165 -16.17 -5.60 -37.87
C GLU A 165 -17.06 -6.69 -38.49
N GLN A 166 -17.10 -7.87 -37.86
CA GLN A 166 -17.94 -8.99 -38.25
C GLN A 166 -19.43 -8.69 -38.12
N LYS A 167 -19.88 -8.20 -36.96
CA LYS A 167 -21.27 -7.76 -36.75
C LYS A 167 -21.68 -6.60 -37.66
N ALA A 168 -20.74 -5.77 -38.09
CA ALA A 168 -21.00 -4.67 -39.00
C ALA A 168 -21.12 -5.09 -40.48
N GLY A 169 -20.85 -6.35 -40.82
CA GLY A 169 -20.72 -6.81 -42.22
C GLY A 169 -19.52 -6.17 -42.95
N LYS A 170 -18.47 -5.77 -42.22
CA LYS A 170 -17.32 -4.99 -42.72
C LYS A 170 -16.00 -5.75 -42.63
N THR A 171 -16.03 -7.08 -42.62
CA THR A 171 -14.81 -7.89 -42.61
C THR A 171 -14.05 -7.69 -43.93
N LYS A 172 -12.85 -7.11 -43.85
CA LYS A 172 -12.01 -6.81 -45.03
C LYS A 172 -11.77 -8.02 -45.94
N ASP A 173 -11.81 -9.22 -45.35
CA ASP A 173 -11.49 -10.48 -46.01
C ASP A 173 -12.75 -11.34 -46.27
N GLY A 174 -13.96 -10.85 -45.96
CA GLY A 174 -15.23 -11.56 -46.22
C GLY A 174 -15.51 -12.80 -45.36
N VAL A 175 -14.78 -13.00 -44.25
CA VAL A 175 -14.90 -14.20 -43.40
C VAL A 175 -15.38 -13.87 -41.97
N ALA A 176 -16.15 -14.79 -41.38
CA ALA A 176 -16.61 -14.76 -40.00
C ALA A 176 -15.96 -15.88 -39.15
N TYR A 177 -15.82 -15.62 -37.85
CA TYR A 177 -15.24 -16.49 -36.81
C TYR A 177 -16.14 -16.54 -35.58
N SER A 178 -16.02 -17.58 -34.74
CA SER A 178 -16.60 -17.60 -33.40
C SER A 178 -15.71 -16.89 -32.38
N VAL A 179 -16.28 -16.53 -31.23
CA VAL A 179 -15.52 -16.00 -30.08
C VAL A 179 -14.60 -17.09 -29.49
N ASP A 180 -15.05 -18.34 -29.51
CA ASP A 180 -14.41 -19.42 -28.77
C ASP A 180 -13.17 -19.98 -29.51
N GLU A 181 -13.15 -19.97 -30.85
CA GLU A 181 -11.94 -20.23 -31.65
C GLU A 181 -10.82 -19.22 -31.31
N LEU A 182 -11.17 -17.94 -31.21
CA LEU A 182 -10.22 -16.86 -30.92
C LEU A 182 -9.69 -16.94 -29.47
N ILE A 183 -10.53 -17.36 -28.52
CA ILE A 183 -10.12 -17.63 -27.14
C ILE A 183 -9.19 -18.84 -27.05
N GLY A 184 -9.46 -19.91 -27.80
CA GLY A 184 -8.63 -21.11 -27.83
C GLY A 184 -7.21 -20.81 -28.32
N GLU A 185 -7.07 -20.23 -29.51
CA GLU A 185 -5.75 -19.87 -30.07
C GLU A 185 -4.99 -18.86 -29.20
N LEU A 186 -5.67 -17.90 -28.58
CA LEU A 186 -5.05 -16.94 -27.66
C LEU A 186 -4.56 -17.62 -26.37
N SER A 187 -5.34 -18.54 -25.81
CA SER A 187 -4.96 -19.28 -24.59
C SER A 187 -3.77 -20.20 -24.84
N GLU A 188 -3.71 -20.87 -26.00
CA GLU A 188 -2.56 -21.68 -26.41
C GLU A 188 -1.28 -20.83 -26.61
N ALA A 189 -1.40 -19.66 -27.25
CA ALA A 189 -0.26 -18.75 -27.43
C ALA A 189 0.27 -18.22 -26.09
N LEU A 190 -0.63 -17.83 -25.17
CA LEU A 190 -0.27 -17.41 -23.82
C LEU A 190 0.38 -18.55 -23.01
N ALA A 191 0.01 -19.81 -23.24
CA ALA A 191 0.63 -20.98 -22.60
C ALA A 191 2.06 -21.25 -23.08
N GLU A 192 2.34 -21.16 -24.39
CA GLU A 192 3.72 -21.25 -24.90
C GLU A 192 4.59 -20.10 -24.34
N LEU A 193 4.05 -18.87 -24.27
CA LEU A 193 4.75 -17.74 -23.66
C LEU A 193 5.04 -17.96 -22.17
N HIS A 194 4.07 -18.43 -21.39
CA HIS A 194 4.26 -18.71 -19.97
C HIS A 194 5.27 -19.85 -19.74
N GLY A 195 5.27 -20.88 -20.60
CA GLY A 195 6.24 -21.97 -20.53
C GLY A 195 7.69 -21.55 -20.82
N ALA A 196 7.89 -20.55 -21.67
CA ALA A 196 9.23 -20.01 -21.99
C ALA A 196 9.70 -18.90 -21.04
N PHE A 197 8.75 -18.11 -20.52
CA PHE A 197 8.98 -16.96 -19.64
C PHE A 197 8.02 -16.98 -18.43
N PRO A 198 8.12 -17.98 -17.53
CA PRO A 198 7.26 -18.06 -16.34
C PRO A 198 7.46 -16.89 -15.37
N GLU A 199 8.57 -16.15 -15.49
CA GLU A 199 8.85 -14.92 -14.76
C GLU A 199 7.98 -13.71 -15.17
N ALA A 200 7.39 -13.74 -16.37
CA ALA A 200 6.71 -12.58 -16.95
C ALA A 200 5.20 -12.56 -16.66
N GLU A 201 4.69 -11.43 -16.17
CA GLU A 201 3.26 -11.22 -16.01
C GLU A 201 2.57 -11.01 -17.36
N LEU A 202 1.65 -11.91 -17.74
CA LEU A 202 0.94 -11.83 -19.02
C LEU A 202 -0.20 -10.80 -19.01
N GLY A 203 -0.43 -10.17 -20.16
CA GLY A 203 -1.51 -9.23 -20.39
C GLY A 203 -2.05 -9.23 -21.82
N ILE A 204 -3.21 -8.61 -22.00
CA ILE A 204 -3.90 -8.47 -23.29
C ILE A 204 -4.29 -7.02 -23.56
N ALA A 205 -4.26 -6.59 -24.83
CA ALA A 205 -4.62 -5.23 -25.26
C ALA A 205 -5.92 -5.19 -26.06
N GLU A 206 -6.86 -4.32 -25.66
CA GLU A 206 -8.08 -4.05 -26.40
C GLU A 206 -8.30 -2.56 -26.68
N SER A 207 -8.69 -2.26 -27.93
CA SER A 207 -9.00 -0.91 -28.40
C SER A 207 -10.50 -0.67 -28.31
N LEU A 208 -10.94 0.02 -27.26
CA LEU A 208 -12.37 0.16 -26.92
C LEU A 208 -13.06 1.39 -27.54
N GLY A 209 -12.30 2.28 -28.18
CA GLY A 209 -12.84 3.44 -28.88
C GLY A 209 -11.82 4.06 -29.84
N HIS A 210 -12.25 4.34 -31.07
CA HIS A 210 -11.56 5.25 -31.98
C HIS A 210 -12.29 6.57 -31.98
N PHE A 211 -11.63 7.64 -31.55
CA PHE A 211 -12.16 9.00 -31.67
C PHE A 211 -12.09 9.45 -33.13
N ARG A 212 -12.96 10.39 -33.50
CA ARG A 212 -13.07 10.87 -34.89
C ARG A 212 -13.19 12.38 -34.92
N VAL A 213 -12.22 13.03 -35.57
CA VAL A 213 -12.27 14.45 -35.87
C VAL A 213 -13.42 14.72 -36.86
N LYS A 214 -14.24 15.73 -36.59
CA LYS A 214 -15.28 16.19 -37.53
C LYS A 214 -14.63 17.00 -38.66
N ALA A 215 -14.93 16.65 -39.90
CA ALA A 215 -14.50 17.44 -41.06
C ALA A 215 -15.16 18.83 -41.00
N PRO A 216 -14.43 19.95 -41.20
CA PRO A 216 -15.04 21.28 -41.26
C PRO A 216 -15.96 21.47 -42.47
N ASP A 217 -15.78 20.65 -43.51
CA ASP A 217 -16.16 20.93 -44.89
C ASP A 217 -17.68 20.86 -45.18
N ASP A 218 -18.46 20.09 -44.40
CA ASP A 218 -19.88 19.83 -44.69
C ASP A 218 -20.83 19.84 -43.47
N GLY A 219 -20.31 20.07 -42.27
CA GLY A 219 -21.07 20.07 -41.02
C GLY A 219 -21.68 18.72 -40.58
N ARG A 220 -21.49 17.62 -41.34
CA ARG A 220 -22.13 16.32 -41.07
C ARG A 220 -21.36 15.51 -40.02
N THR A 221 -22.10 14.74 -39.22
CA THR A 221 -21.54 13.83 -38.22
C THR A 221 -21.53 12.42 -38.81
N TYR A 222 -20.35 11.87 -39.13
CA TYR A 222 -20.22 10.60 -39.85
C TYR A 222 -20.32 9.37 -38.93
N PRO A 223 -21.40 8.57 -38.99
CA PRO A 223 -21.56 7.42 -38.13
C PRO A 223 -20.76 6.23 -38.67
N LEU A 224 -19.71 5.85 -37.95
CA LEU A 224 -19.43 4.43 -37.70
C LEU A 224 -19.00 4.32 -36.23
N ARG A 225 -19.99 4.18 -35.35
CA ARG A 225 -19.76 3.45 -34.09
C ARG A 225 -19.32 2.03 -34.49
N PRO A 226 -18.31 1.41 -33.85
CA PRO A 226 -18.26 -0.05 -33.79
C PRO A 226 -19.63 -0.54 -33.24
N PRO A 227 -20.31 -1.50 -33.90
CA PRO A 227 -21.64 -1.94 -33.47
C PRO A 227 -21.52 -2.55 -32.08
N ASP A 228 -22.40 -2.14 -31.17
CA ASP A 228 -22.14 -2.17 -29.73
C ASP A 228 -22.06 -3.59 -29.11
N PRO A 229 -20.90 -4.02 -28.58
CA PRO A 229 -20.74 -5.31 -27.90
C PRO A 229 -20.18 -5.19 -26.46
N HIS A 230 -19.72 -4.01 -26.02
CA HIS A 230 -18.63 -3.92 -25.04
C HIS A 230 -19.04 -4.06 -23.57
N GLY A 231 -20.34 -4.18 -23.27
CA GLY A 231 -20.81 -4.51 -21.92
C GLY A 231 -20.82 -6.01 -21.68
N ALA A 232 -21.88 -6.68 -22.17
CA ALA A 232 -22.09 -8.11 -21.94
C ALA A 232 -21.02 -8.99 -22.61
N GLU A 233 -20.64 -8.70 -23.86
CA GLU A 233 -19.77 -9.62 -24.62
C GLU A 233 -18.31 -9.49 -24.20
N LEU A 234 -17.85 -8.31 -23.79
CA LEU A 234 -16.55 -8.17 -23.13
C LEU A 234 -16.52 -8.94 -21.79
N SER A 235 -17.61 -8.93 -21.03
CA SER A 235 -17.73 -9.70 -19.78
C SER A 235 -17.71 -11.21 -20.02
N VAL A 236 -18.37 -11.70 -21.07
CA VAL A 236 -18.29 -13.10 -21.51
C VAL A 236 -16.88 -13.44 -22.02
N PHE A 237 -16.31 -12.61 -22.89
CA PHE A 237 -14.97 -12.81 -23.47
C PHE A 237 -13.89 -12.89 -22.39
N LEU A 238 -13.78 -11.87 -21.51
CA LEU A 238 -12.74 -11.85 -20.48
C LEU A 238 -12.91 -12.99 -19.46
N LYS A 239 -14.15 -13.38 -19.12
CA LYS A 239 -14.39 -14.55 -18.25
C LYS A 239 -14.00 -15.87 -18.93
N LYS A 240 -14.47 -16.11 -20.17
CA LYS A 240 -14.11 -17.32 -20.93
C LYS A 240 -12.61 -17.41 -21.16
N LEU A 241 -11.96 -16.30 -21.50
CA LEU A 241 -10.52 -16.23 -21.72
C LEU A 241 -9.73 -16.50 -20.44
N GLN A 242 -10.11 -15.88 -19.31
CA GLN A 242 -9.45 -16.16 -18.02
C GLN A 242 -9.58 -17.64 -17.63
N SER A 243 -10.76 -18.25 -17.83
CA SER A 243 -11.00 -19.67 -17.58
C SER A 243 -10.24 -20.59 -18.54
N SER A 244 -10.15 -20.24 -19.83
CA SER A 244 -9.46 -21.05 -20.84
C SER A 244 -7.93 -20.97 -20.69
N ALA A 245 -7.40 -19.80 -20.33
CA ALA A 245 -6.01 -19.64 -19.92
C ALA A 245 -5.72 -20.46 -18.63
N ALA A 246 -6.61 -20.40 -17.63
CA ALA A 246 -6.45 -21.17 -16.40
C ALA A 246 -6.48 -22.69 -16.64
N ALA A 247 -7.31 -23.17 -17.58
CA ALA A 247 -7.31 -24.58 -18.00
C ALA A 247 -6.00 -24.99 -18.70
N ALA A 248 -5.29 -24.05 -19.33
CA ALA A 248 -3.94 -24.24 -19.86
C ALA A 248 -2.82 -24.01 -18.82
N GLY A 249 -3.16 -23.83 -17.54
CA GLY A 249 -2.20 -23.57 -16.45
C GLY A 249 -1.71 -22.12 -16.34
N VAL A 250 -2.34 -21.18 -17.04
CA VAL A 250 -1.89 -19.79 -17.21
C VAL A 250 -2.82 -18.82 -16.48
N ARG A 251 -2.26 -17.75 -15.91
CA ARG A 251 -3.03 -16.58 -15.46
C ARG A 251 -2.77 -15.39 -16.37
N ILE A 252 -3.83 -14.68 -16.76
CA ILE A 252 -3.70 -13.32 -17.30
C ILE A 252 -3.78 -12.35 -16.12
N HIS A 253 -2.84 -11.40 -16.07
CA HIS A 253 -2.67 -10.46 -14.96
C HIS A 253 -3.15 -9.05 -15.31
N ASN A 254 -3.03 -8.65 -16.57
CA ASN A 254 -3.22 -7.27 -17.01
C ASN A 254 -4.20 -7.17 -18.19
N PHE A 255 -5.21 -6.32 -18.04
CA PHE A 255 -6.08 -5.87 -19.13
C PHE A 255 -5.71 -4.44 -19.51
N MET A 256 -5.20 -4.27 -20.73
CA MET A 256 -4.77 -2.98 -21.26
C MET A 256 -5.83 -2.40 -22.18
N ILE A 257 -6.32 -1.22 -21.83
CA ILE A 257 -7.20 -0.41 -22.66
C ILE A 257 -6.30 0.52 -23.49
N ASP A 258 -6.14 0.24 -24.79
CA ASP A 258 -5.50 1.19 -25.70
C ASP A 258 -6.52 2.23 -26.19
N HIS A 259 -6.06 3.47 -26.25
CA HIS A 259 -6.86 4.65 -26.51
C HIS A 259 -6.28 5.43 -27.69
N GLN A 260 -6.80 5.15 -28.90
CA GLN A 260 -6.33 5.75 -30.14
C GLN A 260 -7.15 6.97 -30.55
N ILE A 261 -6.46 8.11 -30.65
CA ILE A 261 -7.00 9.34 -31.23
C ILE A 261 -6.72 9.31 -32.74
N GLN A 262 -7.71 8.93 -33.55
CA GLN A 262 -7.59 8.87 -35.01
C GLN A 262 -8.26 10.08 -35.69
N ALA A 263 -7.61 10.57 -36.75
CA ALA A 263 -8.20 11.56 -37.65
C ALA A 263 -8.75 10.88 -38.92
N ALA A 264 -9.75 11.52 -39.53
CA ALA A 264 -10.24 11.16 -40.85
C ALA A 264 -10.34 12.43 -41.72
N HIS A 265 -10.00 12.31 -42.99
CA HIS A 265 -10.13 13.38 -43.98
C HIS A 265 -10.71 12.80 -45.28
N ARG A 266 -11.07 13.65 -46.25
CA ARG A 266 -11.31 13.19 -47.62
C ARG A 266 -10.09 13.52 -48.50
N ASP A 267 -9.78 12.65 -49.45
CA ASP A 267 -8.82 12.98 -50.52
C ASP A 267 -9.45 13.93 -51.56
N ALA A 268 -8.67 14.33 -52.58
CA ALA A 268 -9.12 15.23 -53.64
C ALA A 268 -10.26 14.66 -54.53
N THR A 269 -10.53 13.35 -54.46
CA THR A 269 -11.69 12.71 -55.12
C THR A 269 -12.92 12.64 -54.21
N GLY A 270 -12.81 13.17 -52.99
CA GLY A 270 -13.84 13.09 -51.97
C GLY A 270 -13.89 11.74 -51.26
N LYS A 271 -12.92 10.83 -51.42
CA LYS A 271 -12.95 9.51 -50.77
C LYS A 271 -12.56 9.63 -49.30
N ILE A 272 -13.32 9.01 -48.38
CA ILE A 272 -13.03 9.05 -46.94
C ILE A 272 -11.77 8.23 -46.63
N MET A 273 -10.71 8.92 -46.21
CA MET A 273 -9.43 8.37 -45.78
C MET A 273 -9.39 8.34 -44.25
N THR A 274 -9.50 7.14 -43.68
CA THR A 274 -9.21 6.89 -42.25
C THR A 274 -7.69 6.88 -42.04
N VAL A 275 -7.18 7.77 -41.19
CA VAL A 275 -5.72 7.94 -41.01
C VAL A 275 -5.19 6.93 -39.98
N GLY A 276 -5.27 5.65 -40.34
CA GLY A 276 -4.47 4.56 -39.75
C GLY A 276 -3.23 4.25 -40.60
N GLY A 277 -2.73 5.23 -41.35
CA GLY A 277 -1.70 5.08 -42.39
C GLY A 277 -1.10 6.42 -42.82
N PRO A 278 -0.08 6.41 -43.70
CA PRO A 278 0.84 7.53 -43.89
C PRO A 278 0.26 8.68 -44.73
N PHE A 279 -0.51 9.58 -44.10
CA PHE A 279 -1.01 10.82 -44.70
C PHE A 279 -0.70 12.03 -43.83
N ILE A 280 -0.35 13.14 -44.47
CA ILE A 280 0.00 14.40 -43.80
C ILE A 280 -1.28 15.12 -43.39
N LEU A 281 -1.49 15.27 -42.08
CA LEU A 281 -2.62 16.05 -41.56
C LEU A 281 -2.38 17.55 -41.74
N LYS A 282 -3.41 18.29 -42.21
CA LYS A 282 -3.37 19.76 -42.10
C LYS A 282 -3.42 20.16 -40.62
N ARG A 283 -2.66 21.21 -40.28
CA ARG A 283 -2.53 21.80 -38.92
C ARG A 283 -3.85 21.93 -38.15
N GLU A 284 -4.86 22.46 -38.84
CA GLU A 284 -6.24 22.69 -38.41
C GLU A 284 -7.05 21.44 -37.97
N TYR A 285 -6.58 20.22 -38.24
CA TYR A 285 -7.16 18.98 -37.70
C TYR A 285 -6.46 18.54 -36.40
N VAL A 286 -5.17 18.83 -36.26
CA VAL A 286 -4.38 18.52 -35.05
C VAL A 286 -4.79 19.41 -33.89
N ASP A 287 -5.07 20.70 -34.17
CA ASP A 287 -5.54 21.67 -33.17
C ASP A 287 -6.83 21.18 -32.47
N ARG A 288 -7.83 20.73 -33.24
CA ARG A 288 -9.13 20.25 -32.72
C ARG A 288 -9.10 18.84 -32.14
N ALA A 289 -8.11 18.01 -32.48
CA ALA A 289 -8.01 16.64 -31.94
C ALA A 289 -7.80 16.62 -30.42
N ALA A 290 -7.15 17.64 -29.85
CA ALA A 290 -6.95 17.77 -28.40
C ALA A 290 -8.23 18.14 -27.62
N GLU A 291 -9.29 18.61 -28.31
CA GLU A 291 -10.53 19.12 -27.71
C GLU A 291 -11.64 18.06 -27.64
N ILE A 292 -11.46 16.90 -28.28
CA ILE A 292 -12.50 15.86 -28.40
C ILE A 292 -12.77 15.18 -27.03
N PRO A 293 -14.02 15.17 -26.52
CA PRO A 293 -14.38 14.44 -25.29
C PRO A 293 -14.01 12.96 -25.33
N LEU A 294 -13.45 12.44 -24.25
CA LEU A 294 -13.13 11.01 -24.15
C LEU A 294 -14.41 10.22 -23.83
N ASP A 295 -14.64 9.09 -24.51
CA ASP A 295 -15.69 8.12 -24.17
C ASP A 295 -15.26 7.27 -22.98
N LEU A 296 -15.28 7.92 -21.82
CA LEU A 296 -14.93 7.34 -20.53
C LEU A 296 -15.93 6.26 -20.10
N GLY A 297 -17.19 6.30 -20.59
CA GLY A 297 -18.22 5.35 -20.22
C GLY A 297 -17.87 3.92 -20.63
N ARG A 298 -17.41 3.75 -21.88
CA ARG A 298 -16.90 2.46 -22.38
C ARG A 298 -15.67 1.99 -21.62
N ALA A 299 -14.72 2.90 -21.37
CA ALA A 299 -13.48 2.60 -20.68
C ALA A 299 -13.69 2.23 -19.20
N ALA A 300 -14.62 2.89 -18.50
CA ALA A 300 -15.02 2.61 -17.13
C ALA A 300 -15.74 1.25 -17.01
N ALA A 301 -16.67 0.96 -17.94
CA ALA A 301 -17.36 -0.33 -17.99
C ALA A 301 -16.35 -1.49 -18.16
N ALA A 302 -15.41 -1.36 -19.10
CA ALA A 302 -14.38 -2.35 -19.33
C ALA A 302 -13.40 -2.50 -18.15
N ALA A 303 -12.96 -1.40 -17.54
CA ALA A 303 -12.14 -1.43 -16.33
C ALA A 303 -12.83 -2.18 -15.19
N LYS A 304 -14.13 -1.94 -14.98
CA LYS A 304 -14.95 -2.65 -13.98
C LYS A 304 -15.06 -4.15 -14.29
N ILE A 305 -15.23 -4.52 -15.55
CA ILE A 305 -15.29 -5.93 -15.99
C ILE A 305 -13.94 -6.63 -15.78
N ALA A 306 -12.83 -6.00 -16.17
CA ALA A 306 -11.48 -6.55 -15.97
C ALA A 306 -11.12 -6.72 -14.49
N ARG A 307 -11.44 -5.74 -13.64
CA ARG A 307 -11.30 -5.90 -12.18
C ARG A 307 -12.17 -7.04 -11.64
N SER A 308 -13.39 -7.23 -12.17
CA SER A 308 -14.26 -8.35 -11.77
C SER A 308 -13.76 -9.75 -12.19
N THR A 309 -12.76 -9.82 -13.08
CA THR A 309 -12.06 -11.06 -13.49
C THR A 309 -10.69 -11.20 -12.82
N GLY A 310 -10.32 -10.31 -11.90
CA GLY A 310 -9.07 -10.38 -11.14
C GLY A 310 -7.83 -9.94 -11.93
N MET A 311 -8.01 -9.12 -12.97
CA MET A 311 -6.95 -8.45 -13.72
C MET A 311 -6.76 -7.00 -13.25
N ARG A 312 -5.52 -6.50 -13.34
CA ARG A 312 -5.18 -5.08 -13.23
C ARG A 312 -5.57 -4.34 -14.51
N VAL A 313 -5.88 -3.06 -14.40
CA VAL A 313 -6.31 -2.20 -15.51
C VAL A 313 -5.19 -1.24 -15.89
N ILE A 314 -4.66 -1.40 -17.09
CA ILE A 314 -3.64 -0.52 -17.68
C ILE A 314 -4.30 0.37 -18.74
N PHE A 315 -3.94 1.65 -18.80
CA PHE A 315 -4.38 2.55 -19.88
C PHE A 315 -3.20 2.91 -20.77
N GLN A 316 -3.25 2.53 -22.05
CA GLN A 316 -2.30 3.01 -23.05
C GLN A 316 -2.86 4.23 -23.78
N VAL A 317 -2.07 5.30 -23.83
CA VAL A 317 -2.35 6.49 -24.63
C VAL A 317 -1.48 6.42 -25.88
N THR A 318 -2.15 6.30 -27.03
CA THR A 318 -1.52 6.25 -28.35
C THR A 318 -1.85 7.54 -29.12
N PRO A 319 -0.90 8.51 -29.21
CA PRO A 319 -1.13 9.83 -29.84
C PRO A 319 -1.19 9.75 -31.38
N GLY A 320 -2.20 9.07 -31.92
CA GLY A 320 -2.35 8.61 -33.31
C GLY A 320 -2.40 9.66 -34.44
N ALA A 321 -2.06 10.92 -34.17
CA ALA A 321 -2.01 12.01 -35.14
C ALA A 321 -0.57 12.50 -35.47
N TYR A 322 0.44 12.22 -34.63
CA TYR A 322 1.70 12.97 -34.66
C TYR A 322 2.83 12.37 -35.52
N GLY A 323 2.71 11.10 -35.96
CA GLY A 323 3.79 10.40 -36.67
C GLY A 323 4.10 10.89 -38.10
N PHE A 324 3.28 11.77 -38.69
CA PHE A 324 3.31 12.02 -40.15
C PHE A 324 3.32 13.50 -40.57
N GLY A 325 4.48 14.13 -40.43
CA GLY A 325 5.04 14.86 -41.59
C GLY A 325 4.67 16.33 -41.79
N LEU A 326 4.46 17.12 -40.73
CA LEU A 326 4.60 18.58 -40.85
C LEU A 326 6.07 18.96 -41.11
N LYS A 327 6.30 20.02 -41.90
CA LYS A 327 7.62 20.65 -42.11
C LYS A 327 7.69 21.93 -41.26
N GLY A 328 8.72 22.08 -40.41
CA GLY A 328 8.99 23.31 -39.62
C GLY A 328 8.79 23.15 -38.11
N ASP A 329 9.00 24.24 -37.35
CA ASP A 329 9.05 24.36 -35.88
C ASP A 329 7.74 23.99 -35.15
N THR A 330 7.36 22.72 -35.26
CA THR A 330 6.06 22.19 -34.84
C THR A 330 6.20 20.97 -33.92
N ASP A 331 7.27 20.18 -34.02
CA ASP A 331 7.51 18.99 -33.18
C ASP A 331 7.43 19.32 -31.68
N ALA A 332 8.01 20.43 -31.22
CA ALA A 332 7.92 20.84 -29.82
C ALA A 332 6.52 21.25 -29.33
N ARG A 333 5.62 21.60 -30.26
CA ARG A 333 4.21 21.89 -29.96
C ARG A 333 3.39 20.60 -29.96
N ASN A 334 3.77 19.64 -30.80
CA ASN A 334 3.20 18.29 -30.84
C ASN A 334 3.50 17.54 -29.53
N ASP A 335 4.76 17.56 -29.05
CA ASP A 335 5.16 17.04 -27.73
C ASP A 335 4.29 17.61 -26.60
N HIS A 336 4.13 18.95 -26.59
CA HIS A 336 3.31 19.65 -25.59
C HIS A 336 1.85 19.19 -25.61
N ARG A 337 1.27 19.01 -26.80
CA ARG A 337 -0.13 18.61 -26.99
C ARG A 337 -0.39 17.15 -26.66
N ALA A 338 0.54 16.25 -26.97
CA ALA A 338 0.48 14.86 -26.51
C ALA A 338 0.48 14.80 -24.97
N ALA A 339 1.34 15.59 -24.32
CA ALA A 339 1.38 15.68 -22.86
C ALA A 339 0.18 16.41 -22.24
N GLN A 340 -0.45 17.36 -22.94
CA GLN A 340 -1.77 17.90 -22.58
C GLN A 340 -2.87 16.82 -22.67
N ALA A 341 -2.88 15.99 -23.73
CA ALA A 341 -3.84 14.90 -23.87
C ALA A 341 -3.70 13.85 -22.75
N VAL A 342 -2.48 13.51 -22.33
CA VAL A 342 -2.23 12.65 -21.15
C VAL A 342 -2.73 13.31 -19.85
N ARG A 343 -2.40 14.59 -19.60
CA ARG A 343 -2.93 15.34 -18.45
C ARG A 343 -4.46 15.33 -18.42
N ARG A 344 -5.08 15.55 -19.58
CA ARG A 344 -6.52 15.57 -19.76
C ARG A 344 -7.14 14.21 -19.52
N MET A 345 -6.59 13.13 -20.10
CA MET A 345 -7.04 11.76 -19.82
C MET A 345 -6.90 11.38 -18.35
N ALA A 346 -5.77 11.69 -17.69
CA ALA A 346 -5.60 11.40 -16.27
C ALA A 346 -6.68 12.09 -15.41
N LYS A 347 -7.01 13.35 -15.72
CA LYS A 347 -8.09 14.11 -15.07
C LYS A 347 -9.48 13.52 -15.37
N GLU A 348 -9.74 13.12 -16.60
CA GLU A 348 -11.02 12.58 -17.06
C GLU A 348 -11.26 11.15 -16.54
N CYS A 349 -10.26 10.27 -16.57
CA CYS A 349 -10.31 8.95 -15.92
C CYS A 349 -10.48 9.04 -14.39
N ALA A 350 -9.94 10.07 -13.74
CA ALA A 350 -10.19 10.34 -12.32
C ALA A 350 -11.63 10.84 -12.07
N ALA A 351 -12.16 11.72 -12.93
CA ALA A 351 -13.55 12.19 -12.85
C ALA A 351 -14.59 11.08 -13.10
N ALA A 352 -14.21 10.03 -13.85
CA ALA A 352 -15.03 8.84 -14.10
C ALA A 352 -14.69 7.64 -13.16
N ASP A 353 -13.90 7.87 -12.10
CA ASP A 353 -13.47 6.88 -11.09
C ASP A 353 -12.85 5.57 -11.65
N ILE A 354 -12.23 5.64 -12.83
CA ILE A 354 -11.71 4.48 -13.57
C ILE A 354 -10.46 3.89 -12.89
N ARG A 355 -9.65 4.76 -12.27
CA ARG A 355 -8.40 4.45 -11.55
C ARG A 355 -7.52 3.41 -12.26
N PRO A 356 -6.77 3.79 -13.32
CA PRO A 356 -5.78 2.89 -13.92
C PRO A 356 -4.68 2.53 -12.91
N ASP A 357 -4.27 1.26 -12.87
CA ASP A 357 -3.16 0.77 -12.04
C ASP A 357 -1.79 1.18 -12.64
N ALA A 358 -1.75 1.35 -13.96
CA ALA A 358 -0.62 1.90 -14.72
C ALA A 358 -1.11 2.71 -15.93
N ILE A 359 -0.34 3.70 -16.36
CA ILE A 359 -0.56 4.43 -17.62
C ILE A 359 0.67 4.26 -18.50
N ILE A 360 0.47 3.68 -19.70
CA ILE A 360 1.46 3.69 -20.77
C ILE A 360 1.29 4.98 -21.58
N PHE A 361 2.39 5.69 -21.80
CA PHE A 361 2.45 6.77 -22.78
C PHE A 361 3.33 6.35 -23.95
N GLU A 362 2.73 6.22 -25.14
CA GLU A 362 3.50 6.10 -26.38
C GLU A 362 4.13 7.44 -26.76
N CYS A 363 5.45 7.48 -26.80
CA CYS A 363 6.20 8.62 -27.34
C CYS A 363 6.72 8.27 -28.73
N TRP A 364 6.23 8.97 -29.76
CA TRP A 364 6.73 8.89 -31.13
C TRP A 364 7.84 9.93 -31.33
N GLN A 365 9.11 9.49 -31.29
CA GLN A 365 10.27 10.38 -31.33
C GLN A 365 10.46 11.05 -32.73
N PRO A 366 10.58 12.39 -32.83
CA PRO A 366 10.87 13.06 -34.09
C PRO A 366 12.32 12.81 -34.59
N HIS A 367 12.51 12.88 -35.90
CA HIS A 367 13.76 12.46 -36.56
C HIS A 367 14.96 13.38 -36.22
N PRO A 368 16.13 12.88 -35.77
CA PRO A 368 17.28 13.69 -35.34
C PRO A 368 17.89 14.66 -36.37
N SER A 369 17.51 14.59 -37.65
CA SER A 369 17.90 15.57 -38.68
C SER A 369 16.91 16.74 -38.84
N ARG A 370 15.87 16.82 -38.00
CA ARG A 370 14.87 17.92 -38.01
C ARG A 370 15.01 18.81 -36.78
N THR A 371 15.46 18.26 -35.66
CA THR A 371 15.90 18.99 -34.47
C THR A 371 17.42 19.21 -34.53
N GLY A 372 17.83 20.45 -34.74
CA GLY A 372 19.23 20.87 -34.67
C GLY A 372 19.83 20.58 -33.29
N PRO A 373 21.16 20.48 -33.16
CA PRO A 373 21.81 19.96 -31.94
C PRO A 373 21.36 20.67 -30.65
N GLY A 374 21.15 22.00 -30.67
CA GLY A 374 20.68 22.77 -29.51
C GLY A 374 19.17 22.76 -29.22
N THR A 375 18.32 22.14 -30.05
CA THR A 375 16.86 22.07 -29.78
C THR A 375 16.38 20.70 -29.27
N ARG A 376 17.23 19.68 -29.31
CA ARG A 376 16.92 18.29 -28.92
C ARG A 376 16.53 18.13 -27.45
N GLU A 377 17.12 18.92 -26.57
CA GLU A 377 16.94 18.83 -25.11
C GLU A 377 15.65 19.53 -24.63
N HIS A 378 15.17 20.52 -25.39
CA HIS A 378 14.18 21.50 -24.93
C HIS A 378 12.73 21.22 -25.33
N SER A 379 12.44 20.20 -26.16
CA SER A 379 11.06 19.88 -26.55
C SER A 379 10.43 18.80 -25.67
N PHE A 380 10.80 17.55 -25.90
CA PHE A 380 10.15 16.37 -25.31
C PHE A 380 10.30 16.34 -23.80
N MET A 381 11.54 16.38 -23.31
CA MET A 381 11.84 16.29 -21.88
C MET A 381 11.31 17.50 -21.10
N HIS A 382 11.33 18.70 -21.68
CA HIS A 382 10.77 19.90 -21.06
C HIS A 382 9.24 19.82 -20.94
N ASN A 383 8.55 19.39 -22.00
CA ASN A 383 7.09 19.26 -22.00
C ASN A 383 6.59 18.15 -21.06
N VAL A 384 7.30 17.02 -20.95
CA VAL A 384 7.00 15.99 -19.95
C VAL A 384 7.20 16.53 -18.53
N ARG A 385 8.33 17.22 -18.27
CA ARG A 385 8.61 17.84 -16.95
C ARG A 385 7.56 18.89 -16.58
N GLN A 386 7.22 19.83 -17.48
CA GLN A 386 6.17 20.83 -17.25
C GLN A 386 4.79 20.19 -17.04
N SER A 387 4.49 19.09 -17.73
CA SER A 387 3.17 18.44 -17.64
C SER A 387 2.88 17.78 -16.30
N PHE A 388 3.90 17.54 -15.47
CA PHE A 388 3.73 17.15 -14.06
C PHE A 388 4.16 18.24 -13.05
N ALA A 389 4.56 19.42 -13.52
CA ALA A 389 4.77 20.61 -12.69
C ALA A 389 3.54 21.54 -12.66
N GLN A 390 2.69 21.47 -13.69
CA GLN A 390 1.47 22.25 -13.87
C GLN A 390 0.25 21.38 -14.19
N ALA A 391 0.20 20.15 -13.63
CA ALA A 391 -1.07 19.48 -13.44
C ALA A 391 -1.79 20.16 -12.26
N PRO A 392 -3.07 20.53 -12.36
CA PRO A 392 -3.76 21.21 -11.27
C PRO A 392 -3.81 20.33 -10.02
N ALA A 393 -3.64 20.93 -8.84
CA ALA A 393 -3.73 20.26 -7.54
C ALA A 393 -5.17 19.81 -7.16
N SER A 394 -6.07 19.78 -8.14
CA SER A 394 -7.43 19.23 -8.08
C SER A 394 -7.74 18.53 -9.42
N VAL A 395 -8.33 17.34 -9.44
CA VAL A 395 -8.90 16.58 -8.32
C VAL A 395 -7.92 15.55 -7.79
N ALA A 396 -7.62 15.61 -6.49
CA ALA A 396 -7.02 14.47 -5.81
C ALA A 396 -8.07 13.35 -5.72
N ALA A 397 -7.95 12.35 -6.60
CA ALA A 397 -8.32 11.00 -6.22
C ALA A 397 -7.44 10.64 -5.02
N THR A 398 -7.94 10.88 -3.82
CA THR A 398 -7.21 10.56 -2.60
C THR A 398 -7.03 9.05 -2.58
N HIS A 399 -5.77 8.60 -2.75
CA HIS A 399 -5.27 7.58 -1.84
C HIS A 399 -5.41 8.18 -0.44
N ARG A 400 -6.59 7.94 0.12
CA ARG A 400 -6.93 8.32 1.49
C ARG A 400 -5.85 7.71 2.37
N PRO A 401 -5.14 8.50 3.18
CA PRO A 401 -4.16 7.95 4.12
C PRO A 401 -4.80 6.77 4.87
N PRO A 402 -4.05 5.67 5.09
CA PRO A 402 -4.61 4.42 5.55
C PRO A 402 -5.32 4.62 6.88
N ASN A 403 -6.47 3.97 7.03
CA ASN A 403 -7.12 3.91 8.33
C ASN A 403 -6.20 3.16 9.30
N PHE A 404 -6.11 3.62 10.54
CA PHE A 404 -5.41 2.90 11.59
C PHE A 404 -6.42 2.22 12.51
N VAL A 405 -6.28 0.91 12.68
CA VAL A 405 -6.90 0.16 13.78
C VAL A 405 -5.76 -0.31 14.68
N PHE A 406 -5.47 0.51 15.68
CA PHE A 406 -4.45 0.22 16.69
C PHE A 406 -5.12 -0.43 17.90
N VAL A 407 -4.64 -1.61 18.27
CA VAL A 407 -5.06 -2.36 19.46
C VAL A 407 -3.87 -2.46 20.41
N LEU A 408 -3.99 -1.83 21.58
CA LEU A 408 -3.04 -1.95 22.69
C LEU A 408 -3.60 -2.91 23.73
N ALA A 409 -2.94 -4.04 23.93
CA ALA A 409 -3.18 -4.96 25.03
C ALA A 409 -2.44 -4.51 26.29
N ASP A 410 -2.98 -4.81 27.46
CA ASP A 410 -2.44 -4.44 28.77
C ASP A 410 -1.85 -5.69 29.45
N ASP A 411 -0.60 -5.65 29.89
CA ASP A 411 0.05 -6.79 30.58
C ASP A 411 0.09 -8.13 29.80
N LEU A 412 0.11 -8.09 28.47
CA LEU A 412 0.14 -9.30 27.63
C LEU A 412 1.59 -9.65 27.25
N GLY A 413 2.08 -10.77 27.78
CA GLY A 413 3.46 -11.21 27.60
C GLY A 413 3.75 -11.78 26.23
N TRP A 414 5.03 -11.77 25.83
CA TRP A 414 5.52 -12.24 24.54
C TRP A 414 5.00 -13.62 24.11
N LYS A 415 4.67 -14.52 25.05
CA LYS A 415 4.26 -15.92 24.84
C LYS A 415 2.79 -16.21 25.14
N ASP A 416 1.97 -15.18 25.34
CA ASP A 416 0.58 -15.38 25.77
C ASP A 416 -0.40 -15.67 24.62
N LEU A 417 0.06 -15.66 23.36
CA LEU A 417 -0.72 -15.94 22.15
C LEU A 417 -0.28 -17.24 21.46
N GLY A 418 -1.20 -17.92 20.78
CA GLY A 418 -0.94 -19.15 20.01
C GLY A 418 0.14 -18.97 18.94
N CYS A 419 0.06 -17.89 18.15
CA CYS A 419 1.09 -17.52 17.16
C CYS A 419 2.43 -17.08 17.77
N TYR A 420 2.57 -17.07 19.10
CA TYR A 420 3.84 -16.89 19.82
C TYR A 420 4.25 -18.11 20.66
N GLY A 421 3.56 -19.25 20.52
CA GLY A 421 3.87 -20.47 21.25
C GLY A 421 3.29 -20.53 22.66
N SER A 422 2.17 -19.83 22.90
CA SER A 422 1.28 -20.17 24.03
C SER A 422 0.84 -21.63 23.90
N SER A 423 0.82 -22.34 25.02
CA SER A 423 0.42 -23.75 25.09
C SER A 423 -1.00 -23.95 25.64
N PHE A 424 -1.66 -22.87 26.05
CA PHE A 424 -2.92 -22.94 26.81
C PHE A 424 -3.93 -21.87 26.39
N HIS A 425 -3.48 -20.68 25.98
CA HIS A 425 -4.37 -19.60 25.57
C HIS A 425 -4.73 -19.74 24.09
N GLU A 426 -6.00 -19.58 23.78
CA GLU A 426 -6.51 -19.67 22.41
C GLU A 426 -6.65 -18.26 21.81
N SER A 427 -5.93 -17.99 20.72
CA SER A 427 -5.99 -16.70 20.01
C SER A 427 -6.16 -16.82 18.49
N PRO A 428 -7.12 -17.61 17.97
CA PRO A 428 -7.25 -17.90 16.54
C PRO A 428 -7.44 -16.67 15.63
N HIS A 429 -8.00 -15.57 16.13
CA HIS A 429 -8.17 -14.34 15.35
C HIS A 429 -6.92 -13.46 15.32
N ILE A 430 -6.16 -13.39 16.42
CA ILE A 430 -4.84 -12.73 16.45
C ILE A 430 -3.81 -13.56 15.68
N ASP A 431 -3.92 -14.89 15.73
CA ASP A 431 -3.11 -15.81 14.93
C ASP A 431 -3.43 -15.64 13.43
N ARG A 432 -4.71 -15.44 13.06
CA ARG A 432 -5.12 -15.02 11.71
C ARG A 432 -4.54 -13.66 11.32
N LEU A 433 -4.50 -12.69 12.24
CA LEU A 433 -3.89 -11.37 12.00
C LEU A 433 -2.39 -11.49 11.70
N ALA A 434 -1.66 -12.30 12.49
CA ALA A 434 -0.25 -12.60 12.29
C ALA A 434 -0.01 -13.28 10.93
N ALA A 435 -0.79 -14.32 10.60
CA ALA A 435 -0.69 -15.02 9.32
C ALA A 435 -1.04 -14.16 8.09
N GLN A 436 -1.70 -13.02 8.29
CA GLN A 436 -2.03 -12.05 7.23
C GLN A 436 -1.06 -10.86 7.12
N GLY A 437 -0.11 -10.70 8.04
CA GLY A 437 0.80 -9.54 8.10
C GLY A 437 2.23 -9.91 8.50
N MET A 438 2.95 -8.96 9.10
CA MET A 438 4.27 -9.18 9.69
C MET A 438 4.14 -9.37 11.21
N ARG A 439 4.65 -10.50 11.71
CA ARG A 439 4.78 -10.80 13.15
C ARG A 439 6.22 -10.57 13.60
N PHE A 440 6.43 -9.74 14.61
CA PHE A 440 7.76 -9.47 15.15
C PHE A 440 8.07 -10.38 16.34
N THR A 441 9.21 -11.07 16.29
CA THR A 441 9.66 -11.97 17.36
C THR A 441 10.51 -11.27 18.41
N ASP A 442 11.25 -10.24 18.02
CA ASP A 442 12.10 -9.39 18.87
C ASP A 442 11.49 -7.98 19.01
N ALA A 443 10.28 -7.92 19.54
CA ALA A 443 9.54 -6.68 19.78
C ALA A 443 9.48 -6.33 21.27
N TYR A 444 9.69 -5.05 21.56
CA TYR A 444 9.88 -4.55 22.92
C TYR A 444 9.00 -3.34 23.24
N SER A 445 8.51 -3.27 24.47
CA SER A 445 7.97 -2.04 25.04
C SER A 445 9.10 -1.09 25.45
N ALA A 446 8.86 0.23 25.38
CA ALA A 446 9.84 1.23 25.79
C ALA A 446 10.14 1.23 27.31
N ALA A 447 9.25 0.64 28.11
CA ALA A 447 9.44 0.37 29.54
C ALA A 447 8.67 -0.91 29.95
N PRO A 448 9.05 -1.59 31.04
CA PRO A 448 8.29 -2.71 31.59
C PRO A 448 7.06 -2.26 32.41
N LEU A 449 6.53 -1.04 32.15
CA LEU A 449 5.47 -0.39 32.92
C LEU A 449 4.56 0.48 32.03
N CYS A 450 3.24 0.31 32.21
CA CYS A 450 2.18 0.86 31.37
C CYS A 450 2.34 2.35 30.98
N SER A 451 2.36 3.27 31.94
CA SER A 451 2.27 4.71 31.66
C SER A 451 3.48 5.22 30.86
N ALA A 452 4.67 4.71 31.16
CA ALA A 452 5.90 5.06 30.44
C ALA A 452 5.85 4.61 28.98
N THR A 453 5.42 3.37 28.71
CA THR A 453 5.23 2.89 27.32
C THR A 453 4.11 3.63 26.60
N ARG A 454 2.96 3.88 27.25
CA ARG A 454 1.82 4.60 26.66
C ARG A 454 2.20 6.03 26.26
N ALA A 455 2.95 6.75 27.11
CA ALA A 455 3.52 8.05 26.77
C ALA A 455 4.49 7.96 25.58
N SER A 456 5.30 6.90 25.53
CA SER A 456 6.29 6.68 24.48
C SER A 456 5.66 6.38 23.11
N ILE A 457 4.63 5.52 23.06
CA ILE A 457 3.86 5.23 21.83
C ILE A 457 3.19 6.49 21.30
N LEU A 458 2.55 7.27 22.19
CA LEU A 458 1.81 8.48 21.79
C LEU A 458 2.71 9.58 21.22
N SER A 459 3.99 9.64 21.60
CA SER A 459 4.87 10.80 21.33
C SER A 459 6.17 10.48 20.55
N GLY A 460 6.57 9.21 20.44
CA GLY A 460 7.86 8.79 19.89
C GLY A 460 9.06 9.04 20.80
N TRP A 461 8.86 9.63 21.98
CA TRP A 461 9.92 9.95 22.94
C TRP A 461 10.11 8.81 23.95
N ALA A 462 11.35 8.44 24.23
CA ALA A 462 11.68 7.44 25.24
C ALA A 462 11.32 7.91 26.67
N PRO A 463 11.12 6.98 27.64
CA PRO A 463 10.70 7.31 29.01
C PRO A 463 11.58 8.35 29.71
N ALA A 464 12.89 8.30 29.48
CA ALA A 464 13.87 9.27 29.98
C ALA A 464 13.58 10.69 29.48
N ARG A 465 13.43 10.87 28.16
CA ARG A 465 13.15 12.16 27.51
C ARG A 465 11.74 12.67 27.87
N GLN A 466 10.79 11.76 28.10
CA GLN A 466 9.47 12.13 28.62
C GLN A 466 9.50 12.63 30.06
N HIS A 467 10.42 12.14 30.89
CA HIS A 467 10.35 12.18 32.36
C HIS A 467 9.10 11.46 32.90
N ILE A 468 8.66 10.39 32.22
CA ILE A 468 7.62 9.47 32.69
C ILE A 468 8.21 8.07 32.54
N HIS A 469 8.91 7.62 33.58
CA HIS A 469 9.71 6.40 33.61
C HIS A 469 9.10 5.28 34.49
N GLY A 470 7.86 5.46 34.93
CA GLY A 470 7.05 4.42 35.58
C GLY A 470 5.56 4.76 35.61
N VAL A 471 4.83 4.20 36.57
CA VAL A 471 3.37 4.34 36.67
C VAL A 471 2.97 5.74 37.18
N THR A 472 2.11 6.45 36.47
CA THR A 472 1.56 7.75 36.91
C THR A 472 0.50 7.58 38.02
N PRO A 473 0.36 8.53 38.96
CA PRO A 473 -0.64 8.44 40.03
C PRO A 473 -2.07 8.56 39.49
N SER A 474 -2.99 7.78 40.08
CA SER A 474 -4.42 7.80 39.72
C SER A 474 -5.25 8.86 40.45
N VAL A 475 -4.70 9.53 41.47
CA VAL A 475 -5.40 10.61 42.20
C VAL A 475 -4.50 11.84 42.31
N LYS A 476 -5.10 13.04 42.18
CA LYS A 476 -4.40 14.33 42.28
C LYS A 476 -3.72 14.44 43.66
N GLY A 477 -2.47 14.91 43.68
CA GLY A 477 -1.64 15.03 44.89
C GLY A 477 -0.80 13.79 45.21
N GLN A 478 -1.31 12.57 45.00
CA GLN A 478 -0.57 11.32 45.30
C GLN A 478 0.80 11.26 44.62
N ASN A 479 1.74 10.54 45.24
CA ASN A 479 2.98 10.15 44.58
C ASN A 479 2.72 9.04 43.54
N PRO A 480 3.54 8.94 42.48
CA PRO A 480 3.36 7.91 41.46
C PRO A 480 3.49 6.51 42.06
N TRP A 481 2.81 5.52 41.49
CA TRP A 481 2.77 4.19 42.08
C TRP A 481 4.14 3.51 41.99
N GLY A 482 4.62 2.93 43.09
CA GLY A 482 6.00 2.41 43.21
C GLY A 482 7.06 3.44 43.67
N PHE A 483 6.72 4.74 43.78
CA PHE A 483 7.65 5.75 44.33
C PHE A 483 7.64 5.74 45.86
N HIS A 484 8.41 4.83 46.40
CA HIS A 484 8.83 4.80 47.79
C HIS A 484 10.36 4.88 47.83
N ASP A 485 10.93 5.93 48.43
CA ASP A 485 12.37 5.97 48.71
C ASP A 485 12.73 4.82 49.67
N TYR A 486 13.96 4.29 49.60
CA TYR A 486 14.37 3.11 50.40
C TYR A 486 14.02 3.23 51.89
N ALA A 487 14.27 4.41 52.49
CA ALA A 487 13.96 4.72 53.89
C ALA A 487 12.45 4.77 54.25
N SER A 488 11.56 4.75 53.26
CA SER A 488 10.10 4.75 53.44
C SER A 488 9.45 3.36 53.34
N TRP A 489 10.25 2.30 53.12
CA TRP A 489 9.74 0.92 53.04
C TRP A 489 9.64 0.37 54.47
N GLN A 490 8.46 -0.02 54.92
CA GLN A 490 8.20 -0.53 56.29
C GLN A 490 8.21 -2.07 56.38
N ASP A 491 8.95 -2.76 55.50
CA ASP A 491 9.00 -4.23 55.46
C ASP A 491 10.39 -4.72 55.89
N GLU A 492 10.45 -5.52 56.95
CA GLU A 492 11.70 -6.04 57.54
C GLU A 492 12.53 -6.86 56.54
N ALA A 493 11.89 -7.55 55.58
CA ALA A 493 12.58 -8.33 54.56
C ALA A 493 13.38 -7.46 53.56
N VAL A 494 13.19 -6.13 53.59
CA VAL A 494 13.92 -5.14 52.80
C VAL A 494 15.16 -4.66 53.56
N HIS A 495 15.00 -4.41 54.86
CA HIS A 495 16.08 -3.96 55.75
C HIS A 495 17.09 -5.07 56.10
N GLN A 496 16.83 -6.31 55.69
CA GLN A 496 17.80 -7.40 55.66
C GLN A 496 18.92 -7.20 54.62
N TYR A 497 18.77 -6.26 53.67
CA TYR A 497 19.82 -5.88 52.72
C TYR A 497 20.57 -4.64 53.22
N PRO A 498 21.91 -4.55 53.02
CA PRO A 498 22.69 -3.44 53.55
C PRO A 498 22.32 -2.08 52.91
N PRO A 499 22.40 -0.96 53.65
CA PRO A 499 22.01 0.38 53.17
C PRO A 499 22.73 0.89 51.91
N VAL A 500 23.83 0.24 51.48
CA VAL A 500 24.56 0.53 50.25
C VAL A 500 23.69 0.45 48.98
N TYR A 501 22.54 -0.22 49.04
CA TYR A 501 21.58 -0.30 47.93
C TYR A 501 20.51 0.82 47.94
N ALA A 502 20.56 1.77 48.87
CA ALA A 502 19.60 2.87 48.98
C ALA A 502 19.85 3.97 47.92
N MET A 503 19.17 3.85 46.77
CA MET A 503 19.17 4.85 45.70
C MET A 503 17.99 5.83 45.81
N THR A 504 18.25 7.12 45.58
CA THR A 504 17.24 8.18 45.38
C THR A 504 16.56 8.02 44.02
N ILE A 505 15.23 7.95 43.98
CA ILE A 505 14.48 7.77 42.73
C ILE A 505 14.41 9.10 41.96
N PRO A 506 14.83 9.19 40.68
CA PRO A 506 14.71 10.41 39.89
C PRO A 506 13.26 10.86 39.73
N LYS A 507 13.02 12.16 39.97
CA LYS A 507 11.70 12.81 39.90
C LYS A 507 11.05 12.61 38.53
N GLN A 508 9.88 11.96 38.49
CA GLN A 508 9.06 11.87 37.28
C GLN A 508 7.89 12.86 37.29
N LEU A 509 7.33 13.13 36.11
CA LEU A 509 6.08 13.86 35.95
C LEU A 509 4.89 13.01 36.42
N LYS A 510 3.99 13.62 37.19
CA LYS A 510 2.75 12.98 37.65
C LYS A 510 1.64 12.95 36.59
N GLN A 511 1.88 13.53 35.41
CA GLN A 511 0.90 13.77 34.34
C GLN A 511 1.61 13.90 32.99
N PHE A 512 1.05 13.32 31.93
CA PHE A 512 1.47 13.56 30.55
C PHE A 512 1.08 14.99 30.13
N PRO A 513 2.03 15.91 29.86
CA PRO A 513 1.72 17.32 29.72
C PRO A 513 1.29 17.68 28.29
N LEU A 514 0.33 18.60 28.15
CA LEU A 514 -0.27 19.01 26.86
C LEU A 514 0.74 19.61 25.85
N LYS A 515 1.97 19.92 26.26
CA LYS A 515 3.07 20.31 25.36
C LYS A 515 3.79 19.14 24.67
N ARG A 516 3.29 17.91 24.79
CA ARG A 516 3.82 16.72 24.08
C ARG A 516 2.95 16.41 22.88
N THR A 517 3.33 16.89 21.70
CA THR A 517 2.58 16.63 20.47
C THR A 517 2.52 15.14 20.15
N THR A 518 1.31 14.60 20.23
CA THR A 518 1.00 13.19 19.99
C THR A 518 0.81 12.86 18.51
N PHE A 519 0.90 11.58 18.14
CA PHE A 519 0.58 11.17 16.77
C PHE A 519 -0.88 11.52 16.41
N ALA A 520 -1.82 11.51 17.36
CA ALA A 520 -3.22 11.86 17.11
C ALA A 520 -3.39 13.32 16.68
N GLU A 521 -2.70 14.26 17.34
CA GLU A 521 -2.64 15.67 16.89
C GLU A 521 -1.98 15.80 15.52
N ARG A 522 -0.88 15.07 15.27
CA ARG A 522 -0.23 15.07 13.95
C ARG A 522 -1.15 14.53 12.86
N LEU A 523 -1.90 13.45 13.10
CA LEU A 523 -2.85 12.88 12.14
C LEU A 523 -4.00 13.85 11.79
N LYS A 524 -4.31 14.82 12.64
CA LYS A 524 -5.25 15.91 12.29
C LYS A 524 -4.72 16.83 11.20
N GLU A 525 -3.40 16.95 11.00
CA GLU A 525 -2.79 17.61 9.84
C GLU A 525 -3.18 16.91 8.50
N ARG A 526 -3.73 15.69 8.57
CA ARG A 526 -4.22 14.90 7.43
C ARG A 526 -5.73 14.63 7.47
N ASN A 527 -6.47 15.37 8.30
CA ASN A 527 -7.93 15.28 8.49
C ASN A 527 -8.44 13.91 8.99
N TYR A 528 -7.62 13.14 9.73
CA TYR A 528 -8.09 11.91 10.37
C TYR A 528 -9.20 12.19 11.39
N LYS A 529 -10.21 11.32 11.43
CA LYS A 529 -11.09 11.17 12.60
C LYS A 529 -10.43 10.27 13.63
N THR A 530 -10.32 10.74 14.86
CA THR A 530 -9.49 10.12 15.89
C THR A 530 -10.35 9.62 17.06
N GLY A 531 -10.24 8.34 17.40
CA GLY A 531 -11.00 7.71 18.47
C GLY A 531 -10.08 7.03 19.48
N PHE A 532 -10.25 7.32 20.77
CA PHE A 532 -9.56 6.67 21.87
C PHE A 532 -10.56 5.89 22.74
N ILE A 533 -10.33 4.61 22.95
CA ILE A 533 -11.27 3.75 23.71
C ILE A 533 -10.51 2.97 24.77
N GLY A 534 -10.89 3.14 26.04
CA GLY A 534 -10.34 2.41 27.19
C GLY A 534 -9.23 3.13 27.97
N LYS A 535 -8.19 2.39 28.37
CA LYS A 535 -7.18 2.78 29.36
C LYS A 535 -6.29 3.93 28.89
N TRP A 536 -6.38 5.09 29.54
CA TRP A 536 -5.46 6.22 29.32
C TRP A 536 -4.23 6.10 30.22
N HIS A 537 -4.43 6.09 31.54
CA HIS A 537 -3.37 5.83 32.54
C HIS A 537 -2.11 6.72 32.41
N LEU A 538 -2.31 8.01 32.16
CA LEU A 538 -1.26 9.01 31.93
C LEU A 538 -1.35 10.23 32.86
N GLY A 539 -1.87 10.01 34.07
CA GLY A 539 -1.96 10.97 35.15
C GLY A 539 -3.40 11.29 35.59
N PRO A 540 -3.55 11.92 36.77
CA PRO A 540 -4.83 12.04 37.46
C PRO A 540 -5.72 13.20 36.97
N ASN A 541 -5.23 14.05 36.06
CA ASN A 541 -6.01 15.16 35.53
C ASN A 541 -6.78 14.76 34.26
N ARG A 542 -8.09 14.58 34.38
CA ARG A 542 -8.98 14.25 33.25
C ARG A 542 -9.11 15.41 32.24
N ASP A 543 -8.80 16.65 32.65
CA ASP A 543 -8.68 17.81 31.75
C ASP A 543 -7.41 17.78 30.89
N MET A 544 -6.54 16.79 31.09
CA MET A 544 -5.34 16.51 30.29
C MET A 544 -5.39 15.07 29.74
N GLY A 545 -6.60 14.67 29.32
CA GLY A 545 -6.93 13.36 28.77
C GLY A 545 -6.72 13.24 27.25
N PRO A 546 -7.20 12.15 26.63
CA PRO A 546 -7.05 11.92 25.19
C PRO A 546 -7.70 13.03 24.34
N LYS A 547 -8.80 13.63 24.82
CA LYS A 547 -9.54 14.67 24.10
C LYS A 547 -8.73 15.95 23.87
N GLN A 548 -7.90 16.31 24.86
CA GLN A 548 -6.95 17.42 24.78
C GLN A 548 -5.63 17.01 24.08
N GLN A 549 -5.41 15.71 23.91
CA GLN A 549 -4.26 15.10 23.24
C GLN A 549 -4.67 14.53 21.87
N GLY A 550 -5.35 15.36 21.08
CA GLY A 550 -5.64 15.07 19.68
C GLY A 550 -6.87 14.19 19.38
N PHE A 551 -7.46 13.45 20.31
CA PHE A 551 -8.57 12.53 19.99
C PHE A 551 -9.95 13.20 19.94
N ASP A 552 -10.74 12.97 18.88
CA ASP A 552 -12.09 13.54 18.67
C ASP A 552 -13.18 12.82 19.48
N TYR A 553 -13.08 11.50 19.57
CA TYR A 553 -14.00 10.62 20.29
C TYR A 553 -13.26 9.89 21.41
N THR A 554 -13.88 9.81 22.58
CA THR A 554 -13.30 9.19 23.79
C THR A 554 -14.34 8.36 24.52
N PHE A 555 -14.01 7.13 24.91
CA PHE A 555 -14.89 6.24 25.67
C PHE A 555 -14.12 5.38 26.69
N ALA A 556 -14.72 5.09 27.85
CA ALA A 556 -14.16 4.31 28.95
C ALA A 556 -12.79 4.80 29.47
N VAL A 557 -12.57 6.10 29.41
CA VAL A 557 -11.30 6.74 29.79
C VAL A 557 -11.16 6.76 31.31
N SER A 558 -10.08 6.17 31.82
CA SER A 558 -9.65 6.31 33.20
C SER A 558 -8.17 6.68 33.33
N GLU A 559 -7.92 7.54 34.30
CA GLU A 559 -6.63 7.84 34.93
C GLU A 559 -6.00 6.65 35.66
N ARG A 560 -6.78 5.59 35.96
CA ARG A 560 -6.32 4.40 36.66
C ARG A 560 -5.64 3.40 35.74
N GLY A 561 -4.78 2.57 36.34
CA GLY A 561 -4.07 1.51 35.64
C GLY A 561 -4.88 0.24 35.36
N TYR A 562 -6.11 0.14 35.86
CA TYR A 562 -6.91 -1.07 35.86
C TYR A 562 -8.39 -0.72 36.06
N PRO A 563 -9.34 -1.55 35.57
CA PRO A 563 -10.77 -1.31 35.75
C PRO A 563 -11.22 -1.70 37.17
N PRO A 564 -12.36 -1.17 37.66
CA PRO A 564 -12.89 -1.54 38.98
C PRO A 564 -13.30 -3.02 39.06
N THR A 565 -13.85 -3.52 37.94
CA THR A 565 -14.19 -4.90 37.62
C THR A 565 -14.42 -4.97 36.10
N TYR A 566 -14.28 -6.14 35.49
CA TYR A 566 -14.60 -6.35 34.08
C TYR A 566 -16.08 -6.59 33.80
N HIS A 567 -16.91 -6.79 34.82
CA HIS A 567 -18.33 -7.10 34.66
C HIS A 567 -19.20 -5.87 34.93
N ALA A 568 -20.34 -5.76 34.25
CA ALA A 568 -21.38 -4.79 34.60
C ALA A 568 -21.76 -4.90 36.10
N PRO A 569 -21.97 -3.79 36.83
CA PRO A 569 -22.10 -2.41 36.34
C PRO A 569 -20.78 -1.63 36.25
N TYR A 570 -19.61 -2.30 36.22
CA TYR A 570 -18.29 -1.66 36.21
C TYR A 570 -18.03 -0.77 37.43
N LYS A 571 -18.40 -1.24 38.63
CA LYS A 571 -18.27 -0.53 39.89
C LYS A 571 -17.75 -1.43 41.01
N ARG A 572 -16.81 -0.92 41.81
CA ARG A 572 -16.26 -1.59 43.00
C ARG A 572 -16.02 -0.57 44.10
N GLY A 573 -16.95 -0.51 45.07
CA GLY A 573 -17.00 0.55 46.07
C GLY A 573 -17.09 1.93 45.40
N ASN A 574 -16.24 2.86 45.83
CA ASN A 574 -16.18 4.24 45.32
C ASN A 574 -15.36 4.37 44.01
N TYR A 575 -15.11 3.28 43.28
CA TYR A 575 -14.48 3.32 41.95
C TYR A 575 -15.43 2.78 40.88
N GLU A 576 -15.75 3.64 39.91
CA GLU A 576 -16.54 3.37 38.71
C GLU A 576 -16.01 4.23 37.55
N PHE A 577 -16.45 3.97 36.32
CA PHE A 577 -16.17 4.85 35.19
C PHE A 577 -17.04 6.11 35.23
N GLN A 578 -16.47 7.25 34.84
CA GLN A 578 -17.15 8.57 34.91
C GLN A 578 -17.75 9.01 33.57
N ASP A 579 -17.32 8.42 32.46
CA ASP A 579 -17.69 8.82 31.10
C ASP A 579 -18.67 7.86 30.39
N PHE A 580 -18.99 6.71 31.00
CA PHE A 580 -20.03 5.81 30.52
C PHE A 580 -20.59 4.91 31.63
N GLN A 581 -21.69 4.22 31.33
CA GLN A 581 -22.29 3.16 32.16
C GLN A 581 -22.63 1.92 31.32
N ALA A 582 -22.86 0.79 31.98
CA ALA A 582 -23.35 -0.43 31.32
C ALA A 582 -24.79 -0.25 30.80
N LYS A 583 -25.08 -0.69 29.57
CA LYS A 583 -26.44 -0.72 29.01
C LYS A 583 -27.24 -1.92 29.55
N THR A 584 -26.57 -2.99 29.99
CA THR A 584 -27.20 -4.18 30.58
C THR A 584 -26.39 -4.74 31.76
N ALA A 585 -27.05 -5.47 32.66
CA ALA A 585 -26.41 -6.16 33.79
C ALA A 585 -25.55 -7.39 33.42
N LYS A 586 -25.38 -7.70 32.13
CA LYS A 586 -24.58 -8.82 31.63
C LYS A 586 -23.44 -8.41 30.71
N GLU A 587 -23.16 -7.11 30.55
CA GLU A 587 -22.00 -6.68 29.75
C GLU A 587 -20.67 -7.12 30.38
N TYR A 588 -19.70 -7.43 29.51
CA TYR A 588 -18.31 -7.64 29.84
C TYR A 588 -17.47 -6.53 29.19
N LEU A 589 -16.52 -5.96 29.92
CA LEU A 589 -15.88 -4.69 29.57
C LEU A 589 -15.14 -4.77 28.23
N THR A 590 -14.36 -5.83 28.00
CA THR A 590 -13.60 -6.05 26.74
C THR A 590 -14.53 -6.10 25.53
N ASP A 591 -15.68 -6.77 25.69
CA ASP A 591 -16.69 -6.90 24.63
C ASP A 591 -17.37 -5.54 24.39
N ARG A 592 -17.68 -4.79 25.46
CA ARG A 592 -18.26 -3.44 25.36
C ARG A 592 -17.31 -2.41 24.74
N LEU A 593 -16.01 -2.45 25.05
CA LEU A 593 -15.01 -1.62 24.35
C LEU A 593 -14.96 -1.96 22.85
N THR A 594 -15.15 -3.25 22.51
CA THR A 594 -15.21 -3.70 21.11
C THR A 594 -16.47 -3.19 20.40
N ASP A 595 -17.62 -3.15 21.08
CA ASP A 595 -18.87 -2.63 20.50
C ASP A 595 -18.74 -1.16 20.07
N GLU A 596 -18.22 -0.30 20.96
CA GLU A 596 -18.02 1.12 20.66
C GLU A 596 -16.89 1.34 19.63
N ALA A 597 -15.88 0.45 19.60
CA ALA A 597 -14.82 0.45 18.58
C ALA A 597 -15.34 0.07 17.18
N VAL A 598 -16.20 -0.94 17.09
CA VAL A 598 -16.91 -1.31 15.85
C VAL A 598 -17.83 -0.16 15.41
N GLY A 599 -18.61 0.42 16.33
CA GLY A 599 -19.46 1.57 16.05
C GLY A 599 -18.68 2.80 15.58
N PHE A 600 -17.48 3.04 16.11
CA PHE A 600 -16.58 4.08 15.63
C PHE A 600 -16.11 3.82 14.18
N ILE A 601 -15.73 2.58 13.84
CA ILE A 601 -15.35 2.22 12.46
C ILE A 601 -16.55 2.38 11.51
N GLU A 602 -17.71 1.83 11.85
CA GLU A 602 -18.93 1.91 11.02
C GLU A 602 -19.37 3.36 10.79
N LYS A 603 -19.32 4.21 11.82
CA LYS A 603 -19.66 5.64 11.73
C LYS A 603 -18.67 6.46 10.89
N ASN A 604 -17.40 6.08 10.85
CA ASN A 604 -16.35 6.82 10.14
C ASN A 604 -15.91 6.16 8.81
N LYS A 605 -16.59 5.10 8.35
CA LYS A 605 -16.24 4.33 7.14
C LYS A 605 -16.03 5.18 5.88
N ASP A 606 -16.77 6.29 5.76
CA ASP A 606 -16.72 7.19 4.59
C ASP A 606 -15.65 8.29 4.72
N GLN A 607 -14.82 8.25 5.77
CA GLN A 607 -13.72 9.18 6.07
C GLN A 607 -12.42 8.39 6.35
N THR A 608 -11.29 9.10 6.50
CA THR A 608 -10.06 8.48 7.02
C THR A 608 -10.08 8.53 8.54
N PHE A 609 -9.78 7.42 9.23
CA PHE A 609 -9.83 7.35 10.69
C PHE A 609 -8.63 6.68 11.35
N CYS A 610 -8.41 7.00 12.62
CA CYS A 610 -7.48 6.34 13.52
C CYS A 610 -8.24 5.94 14.79
N LEU A 611 -8.52 4.65 14.92
CA LEU A 611 -8.99 4.03 16.15
C LEU A 611 -7.78 3.59 16.97
N TYR A 612 -7.68 4.07 18.20
CA TYR A 612 -6.75 3.60 19.23
C TYR A 612 -7.56 2.91 20.34
N LEU A 613 -7.77 1.61 20.17
CA LEU A 613 -8.41 0.74 21.15
C LEU A 613 -7.37 0.31 22.18
N SER A 614 -7.41 0.99 23.32
CA SER A 614 -6.51 0.81 24.45
C SER A 614 -7.19 -0.06 25.50
N HIS A 615 -7.08 -1.38 25.35
CA HIS A 615 -7.78 -2.31 26.25
C HIS A 615 -7.29 -2.18 27.70
N TYR A 616 -8.19 -2.50 28.63
CA TYR A 616 -7.82 -2.86 30.00
C TYR A 616 -7.39 -4.32 30.09
N ALA A 617 -7.94 -5.19 29.23
CA ALA A 617 -7.52 -6.59 29.13
C ALA A 617 -6.03 -6.68 28.71
N VAL A 618 -5.21 -7.47 29.38
CA VAL A 618 -5.48 -8.56 30.35
C VAL A 618 -5.01 -8.25 31.78
N HIS A 619 -4.98 -6.98 32.15
CA HIS A 619 -4.53 -6.51 33.47
C HIS A 619 -5.48 -6.94 34.60
N SER A 620 -4.94 -7.19 35.80
CA SER A 620 -5.73 -7.50 37.00
C SER A 620 -6.78 -6.41 37.33
N PRO A 621 -7.95 -6.74 37.91
CA PRO A 621 -8.34 -8.04 38.44
C PRO A 621 -8.64 -9.05 37.33
N TRP A 622 -8.17 -10.29 37.48
CA TRP A 622 -8.33 -11.31 36.43
C TRP A 622 -9.73 -11.92 36.48
N GLU A 623 -10.66 -11.19 35.87
CA GLU A 623 -12.08 -11.46 35.81
C GLU A 623 -12.44 -11.68 34.33
N SER A 624 -12.86 -12.91 34.00
CA SER A 624 -13.28 -13.30 32.66
C SER A 624 -14.75 -13.67 32.65
N ARG A 625 -15.35 -13.66 31.46
CA ARG A 625 -16.68 -14.22 31.24
C ARG A 625 -16.77 -15.66 31.78
N ASP A 626 -17.95 -15.98 32.27
CA ASP A 626 -18.30 -17.26 32.89
C ASP A 626 -18.05 -18.46 31.95
N ASP A 627 -18.34 -18.31 30.66
CA ASP A 627 -18.23 -19.35 29.65
C ASP A 627 -16.77 -19.66 29.32
N TYR A 628 -15.94 -18.65 29.08
CA TYR A 628 -14.50 -18.85 28.85
C TYR A 628 -13.78 -19.31 30.11
N THR A 629 -14.18 -18.83 31.29
CA THR A 629 -13.66 -19.35 32.57
C THR A 629 -14.00 -20.84 32.73
N LYS A 630 -15.19 -21.29 32.32
CA LYS A 630 -15.58 -22.71 32.35
C LYS A 630 -14.80 -23.54 31.31
N HIS A 631 -14.60 -23.02 30.09
CA HIS A 631 -13.83 -23.66 29.01
C HIS A 631 -12.39 -23.99 29.42
N PHE A 632 -11.68 -23.04 30.06
CA PHE A 632 -10.27 -23.23 30.44
C PHE A 632 -10.08 -23.90 31.82
N LYS A 633 -11.12 -24.09 32.64
CA LYS A 633 -10.96 -24.58 34.02
C LYS A 633 -10.73 -26.09 34.08
N GLY A 634 -9.52 -26.48 34.49
CA GLY A 634 -9.13 -27.87 34.73
C GLY A 634 -8.58 -28.61 33.50
N THR A 635 -8.49 -27.96 32.33
CA THR A 635 -7.93 -28.56 31.11
C THR A 635 -6.40 -28.63 31.10
N ARG A 636 -5.74 -28.05 32.12
CA ARG A 636 -4.29 -28.15 32.39
C ARG A 636 -4.01 -28.56 33.83
N LYS A 637 -2.87 -29.21 34.04
CA LYS A 637 -2.39 -29.59 35.39
C LYS A 637 -2.09 -28.34 36.26
N PRO A 638 -2.19 -28.42 37.60
CA PRO A 638 -1.94 -27.29 38.51
C PRO A 638 -0.51 -26.72 38.49
N ASP A 639 0.48 -27.47 38.01
CA ASP A 639 1.90 -27.11 37.88
C ASP A 639 2.28 -26.46 36.53
N ALA A 640 1.46 -26.67 35.49
CA ALA A 640 1.76 -26.31 34.11
C ALA A 640 2.15 -24.83 33.91
N ALA A 641 2.96 -24.55 32.87
CA ALA A 641 3.51 -23.22 32.61
C ALA A 641 2.44 -22.12 32.52
N GLN A 642 1.33 -22.41 31.82
CA GLN A 642 0.15 -21.58 31.69
C GLN A 642 -1.07 -22.44 32.07
N ASN A 643 -1.85 -22.02 33.08
CA ASN A 643 -3.03 -22.75 33.55
C ASN A 643 -4.11 -21.89 34.24
N ASN A 644 -3.96 -20.57 34.28
CA ASN A 644 -4.94 -19.68 34.90
C ASN A 644 -6.15 -19.47 33.97
N ALA A 645 -7.25 -20.18 34.26
CA ALA A 645 -8.44 -20.19 33.42
C ALA A 645 -9.10 -18.81 33.23
N ALA A 646 -9.01 -17.92 34.22
CA ALA A 646 -9.52 -16.56 34.11
C ALA A 646 -8.64 -15.73 33.15
N TYR A 647 -7.32 -15.76 33.31
CA TYR A 647 -6.38 -15.06 32.42
C TYR A 647 -6.53 -15.55 30.96
N ALA A 648 -6.60 -16.87 30.75
CA ALA A 648 -6.84 -17.45 29.42
C ALA A 648 -8.18 -16.99 28.81
N GLY A 649 -9.25 -16.91 29.61
CA GLY A 649 -10.54 -16.41 29.14
C GLY A 649 -10.53 -14.91 28.82
N MET A 650 -9.74 -14.09 29.53
CA MET A 650 -9.54 -12.68 29.17
C MET A 650 -8.81 -12.53 27.84
N ILE A 651 -7.82 -13.39 27.57
CA ILE A 651 -7.13 -13.46 26.28
C ILE A 651 -8.11 -13.88 25.17
N LYS A 652 -9.01 -14.83 25.43
CA LYS A 652 -10.02 -15.24 24.44
C LYS A 652 -10.98 -14.10 24.07
N SER A 653 -11.42 -13.28 25.02
CA SER A 653 -12.19 -12.05 24.75
C SER A 653 -11.37 -10.97 24.01
N LEU A 654 -10.08 -10.82 24.30
CA LEU A 654 -9.18 -9.92 23.55
C LEU A 654 -9.00 -10.39 22.10
N ASP A 655 -8.92 -11.70 21.89
CA ASP A 655 -8.89 -12.32 20.56
C ASP A 655 -10.21 -12.11 19.80
N ASP A 656 -11.37 -12.30 20.44
CA ASP A 656 -12.68 -11.99 19.86
C ASP A 656 -12.80 -10.50 19.49
N SER A 657 -12.21 -9.60 20.30
CA SER A 657 -12.14 -8.18 20.01
C SER A 657 -11.43 -7.91 18.67
N VAL A 658 -10.24 -8.49 18.48
CA VAL A 658 -9.48 -8.39 17.22
C VAL A 658 -10.24 -9.05 16.06
N GLY A 659 -10.84 -10.22 16.28
CA GLY A 659 -11.65 -10.94 15.29
C GLY A 659 -12.81 -10.10 14.76
N ARG A 660 -13.58 -9.47 15.66
CA ARG A 660 -14.70 -8.58 15.33
C ARG A 660 -14.23 -7.32 14.58
N LEU A 661 -13.13 -6.70 14.99
CA LEU A 661 -12.58 -5.52 14.31
C LEU A 661 -12.12 -5.84 12.87
N MET A 662 -11.41 -6.96 12.69
CA MET A 662 -11.06 -7.46 11.35
C MET A 662 -12.31 -7.72 10.52
N GLN A 663 -13.30 -8.44 11.07
CA GLN A 663 -14.54 -8.77 10.36
C GLN A 663 -15.33 -7.53 9.94
N THR A 664 -15.40 -6.49 10.78
CA THR A 664 -16.04 -5.22 10.43
C THR A 664 -15.30 -4.51 9.30
N VAL A 665 -13.97 -4.44 9.34
CA VAL A 665 -13.16 -3.83 8.27
C VAL A 665 -13.24 -4.62 6.95
N GLU A 666 -13.25 -5.95 7.03
CA GLU A 666 -13.49 -6.87 5.90
C GLU A 666 -14.90 -6.64 5.29
N LYS A 667 -15.95 -6.64 6.12
CA LYS A 667 -17.36 -6.43 5.73
C LYS A 667 -17.63 -5.06 5.10
N LEU A 668 -16.94 -4.01 5.56
CA LEU A 668 -17.09 -2.64 5.04
C LEU A 668 -16.24 -2.37 3.78
N GLY A 669 -15.45 -3.33 3.30
CA GLY A 669 -14.56 -3.15 2.14
C GLY A 669 -13.36 -2.23 2.40
N LEU A 670 -13.05 -1.94 3.67
CA LEU A 670 -11.96 -1.05 4.09
C LEU A 670 -10.60 -1.77 4.19
N ASP A 671 -10.61 -3.08 4.00
CA ASP A 671 -9.55 -4.07 4.26
C ASP A 671 -8.19 -3.78 3.59
N GLU A 672 -8.20 -3.17 2.41
CA GLU A 672 -6.99 -2.84 1.63
C GLU A 672 -6.43 -1.44 1.94
N ASN A 673 -7.22 -0.58 2.59
CA ASN A 673 -6.81 0.76 3.02
C ASN A 673 -6.85 0.91 4.55
N THR A 674 -6.65 -0.20 5.28
CA THR A 674 -6.59 -0.22 6.75
C THR A 674 -5.33 -0.96 7.22
N VAL A 675 -4.52 -0.27 8.00
CA VAL A 675 -3.38 -0.80 8.74
C VAL A 675 -3.87 -1.24 10.12
N PHE A 676 -3.79 -2.53 10.41
CA PHE A 676 -3.92 -3.05 11.76
C PHE A 676 -2.57 -3.03 12.47
N VAL A 677 -2.57 -2.58 13.71
CA VAL A 677 -1.45 -2.67 14.66
C VAL A 677 -1.96 -3.37 15.92
N PHE A 678 -1.29 -4.42 16.36
CA PHE A 678 -1.55 -5.09 17.64
C PHE A 678 -0.24 -5.16 18.43
N ILE A 679 -0.20 -4.61 19.65
CA ILE A 679 0.96 -4.64 20.55
C ILE A 679 0.53 -4.64 22.02
N SER A 680 1.43 -4.96 22.97
CA SER A 680 1.21 -4.71 24.40
C SER A 680 2.14 -3.62 24.97
N ASP A 681 1.78 -3.02 26.10
CA ASP A 681 2.52 -1.92 26.73
C ASP A 681 3.65 -2.35 27.68
N ASN A 682 3.63 -3.59 28.15
CA ASN A 682 4.73 -4.25 28.85
C ASN A 682 4.55 -5.78 28.83
N GLY A 683 5.60 -6.53 29.15
CA GLY A 683 5.51 -7.98 29.35
C GLY A 683 4.53 -8.37 30.46
N ALA A 684 4.21 -9.66 30.56
CA ALA A 684 3.15 -10.14 31.46
C ALA A 684 3.50 -10.00 32.94
N LYS A 685 2.45 -9.86 33.76
CA LYS A 685 2.55 -10.17 35.19
C LYS A 685 2.51 -11.70 35.35
N VAL A 686 3.56 -12.30 35.92
CA VAL A 686 3.65 -13.75 36.16
C VAL A 686 3.01 -14.10 37.51
N THR A 687 3.11 -13.19 38.48
CA THR A 687 2.76 -13.44 39.89
C THR A 687 1.71 -12.46 40.45
N ASN A 688 0.73 -12.99 41.17
CA ASN A 688 -0.24 -12.18 41.91
C ASN A 688 0.37 -11.64 43.21
N ALA A 689 0.65 -10.33 43.24
CA ALA A 689 1.17 -9.61 44.40
C ALA A 689 0.10 -9.26 45.46
N HIS A 690 -1.19 -9.41 45.17
CA HIS A 690 -2.30 -8.95 46.02
C HIS A 690 -2.92 -10.03 46.92
N GLY A 691 -2.16 -11.09 47.20
CA GLY A 691 -2.52 -12.13 48.16
C GLY A 691 -3.15 -13.39 47.56
N ARG A 692 -3.06 -14.48 48.32
CA ARG A 692 -3.52 -15.82 47.97
C ARG A 692 -4.90 -16.09 48.58
N LYS A 693 -5.91 -16.47 47.80
CA LYS A 693 -7.08 -17.17 48.38
C LYS A 693 -6.72 -18.64 48.64
N PRO A 694 -7.19 -19.27 49.73
CA PRO A 694 -7.02 -20.70 49.94
C PRO A 694 -7.48 -21.51 48.72
N GLY A 695 -6.65 -22.43 48.24
CA GLY A 695 -6.91 -23.24 47.04
C GLY A 695 -6.53 -22.59 45.70
N GLU A 696 -6.32 -21.27 45.63
CA GLU A 696 -5.86 -20.61 44.39
C GLU A 696 -4.32 -20.63 44.27
N THR A 697 -3.84 -20.61 43.02
CA THR A 697 -2.41 -20.45 42.70
C THR A 697 -2.09 -18.96 42.53
N ASN A 698 -0.92 -18.51 43.00
CA ASN A 698 -0.46 -17.13 42.78
C ASN A 698 0.10 -16.89 41.36
N LYS A 699 0.02 -17.89 40.47
CA LYS A 699 0.54 -17.84 39.10
C LYS A 699 -0.54 -17.36 38.12
N VAL A 700 -0.16 -16.43 37.26
CA VAL A 700 -1.04 -15.80 36.27
C VAL A 700 -0.77 -16.40 34.89
N THR A 701 0.49 -16.33 34.44
CA THR A 701 0.98 -16.95 33.22
C THR A 701 2.45 -17.35 33.40
N SER A 702 3.20 -17.60 32.33
CA SER A 702 4.65 -17.76 32.33
C SER A 702 5.27 -17.18 31.06
N VAL A 703 6.33 -16.40 31.23
CA VAL A 703 7.15 -15.85 30.14
C VAL A 703 8.36 -16.75 29.81
N ALA A 704 8.44 -17.96 30.36
CA ALA A 704 9.59 -18.85 30.19
C ALA A 704 9.83 -19.27 28.71
N PRO A 705 11.09 -19.30 28.23
CA PRO A 705 12.33 -19.24 29.00
C PRO A 705 12.89 -17.84 29.31
N LEU A 706 12.15 -16.76 29.05
CA LEU A 706 12.62 -15.41 29.35
C LEU A 706 12.56 -15.10 30.86
N ARG A 707 13.52 -14.30 31.32
CA ARG A 707 13.72 -13.91 32.72
C ARG A 707 12.83 -12.72 33.13
N GLY A 708 12.31 -12.74 34.35
CA GLY A 708 11.54 -11.63 34.94
C GLY A 708 10.04 -11.62 34.67
N GLU A 709 9.38 -10.49 34.93
CA GLU A 709 7.97 -10.21 34.71
C GLU A 709 7.75 -8.68 34.59
N LYS A 710 6.51 -8.22 34.37
CA LYS A 710 6.09 -6.82 34.44
C LYS A 710 6.73 -6.09 35.64
N GLY A 711 7.36 -4.95 35.35
CA GLY A 711 8.11 -4.13 36.30
C GLY A 711 9.62 -4.45 36.37
N LEU A 712 10.12 -5.47 35.67
CA LEU A 712 11.55 -5.74 35.53
C LEU A 712 12.05 -5.44 34.12
N ILE A 713 13.27 -4.91 34.02
CA ILE A 713 13.95 -4.61 32.74
C ILE A 713 14.55 -5.85 32.04
N TYR A 714 14.30 -7.05 32.58
CA TYR A 714 14.67 -8.31 31.92
C TYR A 714 13.65 -8.66 30.82
N GLU A 715 14.08 -9.45 29.84
CA GLU A 715 13.31 -9.88 28.66
C GLU A 715 11.81 -10.13 28.92
N GLY A 716 11.45 -10.90 29.97
CA GLY A 716 10.06 -11.24 30.28
C GLY A 716 9.17 -10.07 30.72
N GLY A 717 9.75 -8.93 31.10
CA GLY A 717 9.04 -7.70 31.44
C GLY A 717 9.00 -6.64 30.32
N ILE A 718 9.89 -6.72 29.33
CA ILE A 718 9.97 -5.75 28.22
C ILE A 718 9.60 -6.32 26.84
N ARG A 719 9.72 -7.63 26.60
CA ARG A 719 9.39 -8.26 25.33
C ARG A 719 7.88 -8.50 25.24
N VAL A 720 7.28 -8.08 24.12
CA VAL A 720 5.82 -8.04 23.91
C VAL A 720 5.44 -8.65 22.55
N PRO A 721 4.23 -9.21 22.40
CA PRO A 721 3.76 -9.59 21.08
C PRO A 721 3.49 -8.33 20.25
N PHE A 722 3.93 -8.31 18.99
CA PHE A 722 3.73 -7.19 18.07
C PHE A 722 3.43 -7.69 16.64
N ILE A 723 2.31 -7.25 16.08
CA ILE A 723 1.85 -7.63 14.74
C ILE A 723 1.42 -6.37 13.99
N VAL A 724 1.82 -6.24 12.72
CA VAL A 724 1.35 -5.18 11.81
C VAL A 724 0.86 -5.79 10.51
N ARG A 725 -0.34 -5.43 10.07
CA ARG A 725 -1.02 -6.04 8.92
C ARG A 725 -1.69 -4.97 8.06
N TRP A 726 -1.25 -4.84 6.81
CA TRP A 726 -1.86 -4.01 5.79
C TRP A 726 -1.90 -4.79 4.47
N LYS A 727 -3.10 -5.19 4.06
CA LYS A 727 -3.31 -6.10 2.93
C LYS A 727 -2.79 -5.49 1.62
N GLY A 728 -2.01 -6.27 0.87
CA GLY A 728 -1.39 -5.85 -0.39
C GLY A 728 -0.12 -5.00 -0.25
N MET A 729 0.12 -4.40 0.92
CA MET A 729 1.25 -3.49 1.17
C MET A 729 2.33 -4.05 2.10
N ILE A 730 1.96 -4.95 3.01
CA ILE A 730 2.86 -5.64 3.94
C ILE A 730 2.84 -7.14 3.61
N SER A 731 4.03 -7.73 3.44
CA SER A 731 4.18 -9.16 3.15
C SER A 731 3.85 -10.02 4.36
N ARG A 732 3.19 -11.16 4.14
CA ARG A 732 2.97 -12.20 5.16
C ARG A 732 4.32 -12.77 5.59
N SER A 733 4.74 -12.49 6.82
CA SER A 733 6.15 -12.64 7.22
C SER A 733 6.34 -12.73 8.73
N VAL A 734 7.54 -13.19 9.11
CA VAL A 734 8.06 -13.10 10.48
C VAL A 734 9.33 -12.26 10.42
N SER A 735 9.54 -11.40 11.42
CA SER A 735 10.74 -10.56 11.56
C SER A 735 11.38 -10.77 12.92
N ASP A 736 12.71 -10.88 12.94
CA ASP A 736 13.61 -10.96 14.08
C ASP A 736 14.39 -9.65 14.31
N VAL A 737 14.16 -8.64 13.47
CA VAL A 737 14.77 -7.30 13.61
C VAL A 737 14.27 -6.64 14.90
N PRO A 738 15.16 -6.20 15.81
CA PRO A 738 14.75 -5.59 17.08
C PRO A 738 13.98 -4.26 16.91
N VAL A 739 12.72 -4.27 17.34
CA VAL A 739 11.80 -3.12 17.26
C VAL A 739 11.28 -2.72 18.65
N VAL A 740 11.06 -1.43 18.86
CA VAL A 740 10.67 -0.87 20.17
C VAL A 740 9.46 0.04 20.03
N SER A 741 8.57 0.08 21.02
CA SER A 741 7.27 0.76 20.93
C SER A 741 7.33 2.29 20.64
N THR A 742 8.48 2.95 20.80
CA THR A 742 8.71 4.33 20.32
C THR A 742 8.66 4.45 18.79
N ASP A 743 8.97 3.38 18.07
CA ASP A 743 8.97 3.30 16.59
C ASP A 743 7.59 3.51 15.98
N LEU A 744 6.54 3.26 16.75
CA LEU A 744 5.16 3.38 16.31
C LEU A 744 4.77 4.82 15.95
N TYR A 745 5.31 5.83 16.64
CA TYR A 745 5.05 7.23 16.31
C TYR A 745 5.54 7.60 14.89
N PRO A 746 6.85 7.52 14.54
CA PRO A 746 7.31 7.85 13.20
C PRO A 746 6.70 6.91 12.14
N THR A 747 6.44 5.63 12.47
CA THR A 747 5.76 4.69 11.56
C THR A 747 4.34 5.16 11.21
N LEU A 748 3.51 5.51 12.19
CA LEU A 748 2.14 6.00 11.96
C LEU A 748 2.14 7.32 11.19
N LEU A 749 3.12 8.20 11.41
CA LEU A 749 3.28 9.42 10.63
C LEU A 749 3.64 9.13 9.17
N GLU A 750 4.67 8.33 8.91
CA GLU A 750 5.10 8.02 7.54
C GLU A 750 3.99 7.32 6.74
N LEU A 751 3.29 6.35 7.36
CA LEU A 751 2.13 5.69 6.77
C LEU A 751 1.00 6.68 6.42
N ALA A 752 0.80 7.75 7.20
CA ALA A 752 -0.16 8.81 6.91
C ALA A 752 0.32 9.82 5.84
N GLY A 753 1.57 9.72 5.38
CA GLY A 753 2.23 10.71 4.54
C GLY A 753 2.64 11.97 5.28
N LEU A 754 3.01 11.85 6.56
CA LEU A 754 3.55 12.90 7.42
C LEU A 754 5.03 12.64 7.73
N GLN A 755 5.75 13.71 8.03
CA GLN A 755 7.12 13.64 8.56
C GLN A 755 7.13 13.94 10.07
N VAL A 756 8.14 13.40 10.75
CA VAL A 756 8.57 13.95 12.05
C VAL A 756 9.04 15.39 11.81
N LYS A 757 8.72 16.31 12.71
CA LYS A 757 9.18 17.70 12.61
C LYS A 757 10.51 17.85 13.33
N GLU A 758 11.40 18.68 12.81
CA GLU A 758 12.74 18.92 13.37
C GLU A 758 12.69 19.56 14.78
N ASP A 759 11.62 20.28 15.10
CA ASP A 759 11.34 20.88 16.42
C ASP A 759 10.81 19.87 17.46
N ASN A 760 10.38 18.68 17.03
CA ASN A 760 9.93 17.58 17.88
C ASN A 760 10.67 16.27 17.52
N PRO A 761 12.00 16.19 17.77
CA PRO A 761 12.78 14.98 17.49
C PRO A 761 12.32 13.82 18.37
N VAL A 762 12.26 12.63 17.78
CA VAL A 762 11.80 11.38 18.41
C VAL A 762 12.96 10.40 18.60
N ASP A 763 12.79 9.46 19.53
CA ASP A 763 13.78 8.41 19.83
C ASP A 763 13.52 7.10 19.04
N GLY A 764 12.33 6.95 18.45
CA GLY A 764 11.98 5.82 17.59
C GLY A 764 12.41 5.98 16.13
N THR A 765 12.48 4.87 15.40
CA THR A 765 12.74 4.82 13.95
C THR A 765 11.48 4.34 13.22
N SER A 766 11.20 4.85 12.02
CA SER A 766 10.07 4.34 11.22
C SER A 766 10.30 2.89 10.78
N LEU A 767 9.29 2.05 10.95
CA LEU A 767 9.29 0.65 10.51
C LEU A 767 8.85 0.48 9.06
N VAL A 768 8.41 1.54 8.36
CA VAL A 768 7.88 1.44 6.99
C VAL A 768 8.85 0.78 6.00
N PRO A 769 10.18 1.04 6.01
CA PRO A 769 11.13 0.33 5.14
C PRO A 769 11.09 -1.19 5.34
N LEU A 770 11.03 -1.64 6.60
CA LEU A 770 10.98 -3.04 7.00
C LEU A 770 9.63 -3.68 6.66
N LEU A 771 8.54 -3.04 7.08
CA LEU A 771 7.15 -3.49 6.84
C LEU A 771 6.83 -3.66 5.35
N THR A 772 7.39 -2.81 4.49
CA THR A 772 7.16 -2.84 3.04
C THR A 772 8.24 -3.60 2.25
N GLY A 773 9.23 -4.21 2.92
CA GLY A 773 10.33 -4.94 2.28
C GLY A 773 11.28 -4.06 1.45
N LYS A 774 11.31 -2.75 1.69
CA LYS A 774 12.10 -1.74 0.95
C LYS A 774 13.43 -1.40 1.63
N GLY A 775 13.66 -1.85 2.86
CA GLY A 775 14.92 -1.67 3.59
C GLY A 775 14.89 -2.29 4.99
N GLY A 776 16.01 -2.21 5.70
CA GLY A 776 16.10 -2.55 7.12
C GLY A 776 16.01 -1.30 8.02
N LEU A 777 16.41 -1.45 9.29
CA LEU A 777 16.62 -0.35 10.22
C LEU A 777 18.13 -0.15 10.45
N ASP A 778 18.64 1.07 10.25
CA ASP A 778 20.01 1.42 10.70
C ASP A 778 19.97 1.70 12.20
N ARG A 779 20.04 0.63 12.99
CA ARG A 779 19.90 0.65 14.45
C ARG A 779 21.05 -0.11 15.11
N LYS A 780 21.76 0.57 16.00
CA LYS A 780 22.91 0.02 16.75
C LYS A 780 22.57 -0.44 18.16
N HIS A 781 21.49 0.05 18.75
CA HIS A 781 21.03 -0.33 20.09
C HIS A 781 19.54 0.03 20.30
N ILE A 782 18.94 -0.57 21.32
CA ILE A 782 17.69 -0.12 21.97
C ILE A 782 18.04 0.14 23.44
N SER A 783 17.43 1.14 24.06
CA SER A 783 17.78 1.61 25.41
C SER A 783 16.53 1.72 26.29
N TRP A 784 16.57 1.14 27.48
CA TRP A 784 15.51 1.24 28.50
C TRP A 784 15.97 2.09 29.68
N PHE A 785 15.04 2.86 30.25
CA PHE A 785 15.31 3.72 31.40
C PHE A 785 14.21 3.59 32.45
N MET A 786 14.47 2.76 33.47
CA MET A 786 13.64 2.61 34.65
C MET A 786 14.50 2.75 35.92
N PRO A 787 14.81 3.98 36.37
CA PRO A 787 15.54 4.22 37.61
C PRO A 787 14.61 4.14 38.83
N GLN A 788 13.89 3.03 38.96
CA GLN A 788 12.88 2.76 40.00
C GLN A 788 13.05 1.33 40.50
N TYR A 789 12.63 1.05 41.73
CA TYR A 789 12.55 -0.34 42.21
C TYR A 789 11.32 -1.04 41.62
N ALA A 790 11.45 -2.34 41.36
CA ALA A 790 10.41 -3.16 40.78
C ALA A 790 9.45 -3.71 41.85
N PHE A 791 8.13 -3.51 41.68
CA PHE A 791 7.11 -4.12 42.54
C PHE A 791 6.67 -5.49 41.98
N THR A 792 7.53 -6.49 42.12
CA THR A 792 7.27 -7.88 41.71
C THR A 792 6.63 -8.70 42.83
N GLY A 793 5.75 -9.64 42.49
CA GLY A 793 4.90 -10.35 43.46
C GLY A 793 5.63 -11.41 44.30
N GLN A 794 6.93 -11.58 44.09
CA GLN A 794 7.80 -12.48 44.82
C GLN A 794 9.10 -11.77 45.18
N THR A 795 9.28 -11.46 46.47
CA THR A 795 10.47 -10.84 47.11
C THR A 795 10.90 -9.45 46.61
N ARG A 796 11.02 -8.51 47.56
CA ARG A 796 11.34 -7.09 47.33
C ARG A 796 12.85 -6.87 47.30
N VAL A 797 13.51 -7.05 46.15
CA VAL A 797 14.99 -7.13 46.06
C VAL A 797 15.56 -6.23 44.95
N PRO A 798 16.78 -5.64 45.10
CA PRO A 798 17.41 -4.85 44.06
C PRO A 798 17.56 -5.59 42.72
N MET A 799 17.42 -4.85 41.61
CA MET A 799 17.41 -5.39 40.23
C MET A 799 18.69 -6.15 39.82
N THR A 800 19.79 -6.04 40.58
CA THR A 800 21.08 -6.67 40.29
C THR A 800 21.24 -8.07 40.90
N HIS A 801 20.27 -8.56 41.69
CA HIS A 801 20.48 -9.77 42.50
C HIS A 801 20.53 -11.08 41.67
N PRO A 802 21.55 -11.94 41.85
CA PRO A 802 21.80 -13.09 40.97
C PRO A 802 20.91 -14.32 41.22
N ARG A 803 20.11 -14.38 42.30
CA ARG A 803 19.29 -15.57 42.64
C ARG A 803 17.92 -15.66 41.95
N TYR A 804 17.67 -14.84 40.92
CA TYR A 804 16.45 -14.93 40.11
C TYR A 804 16.79 -15.58 38.76
N PRO A 805 16.43 -16.85 38.51
CA PRO A 805 16.47 -17.41 37.16
C PRO A 805 15.48 -16.69 36.22
#